data_AF-A0A929FC75-F1
#
_entry.id   AF-A0A929FC75-F1
#
_cell.length_a   1.000
_cell.length_b   1.000
_cell.length_c   1.000
_cell.angle_alpha   90.00
_cell.angle_beta   90.00
_cell.angle_gamma   90.00
#
_symmetry.space_group_name_H-M   'P 1'
#
loop_
_entity.id
_entity.type
_entity.pdbx_description
1 polymer ?
#
loop_
_entity_poly.entity_id
_entity_poly.type
_entity_poly.pdbx_seq_one_letter_code
_entity_poly.pdbx_strand_id
1 'polypeptide(L)'
;MKIVAPDTSDRENLLHTITSRIRQSLELPEILDTATLEIQKFLRADRVKIYQFSEDGSGAVVAESIQGDRLPSLLHLHFPAADIPSEARQHFIQRRQRVIVDVAAQLKTTHGISDSDPTHHRLRPDVRYNTVDPCHLEYLKTMGVQSSVVFPILHQEKLWGLLAIHNRDSRHFSDSDLQIVHLLADQISIAIAQASLLVEARHHAFQEQTLNQISQLLHCPLPLGRVYQLVLEAAVKALEGVGGRLYITPASTEATAQIYVDGVQPDLENLELHDQWETLINRVRVSSQKQDNLNRATLTWQQQSQVFLHPDNAQSTTPENITRVHPHFFTLEMLEANPQYQKLAAMFRQSSIRSILLIPLEFQGTFVGCLTIFRNGYDLEVRWAGKHIADARHAHPRRSFEEWLEVRQDLAPAWSPEDLWLAQSIGMHVYMALMQRRVESMMRYQASHDPLTALPNRVLFAEQVALALADAYYCDEMVGVAFLDLDRFKTINDTLGHTIGDELLRQVAVRLHKCLREGDSLARWGGDEFTLLLPHLKSAEDIGPIAKQLLAALSEPFFLDAQEFYITASLGLALSPYDGEDVGTLLKHADAAMHQAKRQGKNTFQLYFEEINSRALEYLALERDLHRALERQEFVLHYQPQVNLRTYEVVGVEALLRWNHPQLGQIAPGQFIPLAEETELICPIGEWVLREACYQQRRWQRLGLPPIHIAVNLSANQFKQPDLVHQILLILEETGIDPNYLEIEITESAAMQNVESTIMTLNQLRDVGIQIAMDDFGTGYSSLNAIKHFPLNTLKIDQSFVREVCQDPNDAAIARTVIALGQGLGLQTLAEGVECKDQLRFLRMLGCDRAQGHLFSKSMSPSEFATLMLNRVSFFSCQSIQPHKQFRSG
;
A
#
# COMPACT_ATOMS: atom_id res chain seq x y z
N MET A 1 50.34 -78.96 12.21
CA MET A 1 49.13 -79.26 11.43
C MET A 1 49.21 -78.40 10.17
N LYS A 2 49.32 -78.97 8.97
CA LYS A 2 49.47 -78.20 7.71
C LYS A 2 48.19 -77.39 7.48
N ILE A 3 48.31 -76.06 7.45
CA ILE A 3 47.22 -75.15 7.08
C ILE A 3 47.05 -75.25 5.57
N VAL A 4 45.98 -75.91 5.14
CA VAL A 4 45.55 -75.96 3.73
C VAL A 4 45.12 -74.54 3.34
N ALA A 5 45.66 -74.02 2.23
CA ALA A 5 45.26 -72.73 1.68
C ALA A 5 43.76 -72.75 1.34
N PRO A 6 43.00 -71.68 1.60
CA PRO A 6 41.58 -71.61 1.24
C PRO A 6 41.41 -71.85 -0.26
N ASP A 7 40.41 -72.67 -0.62
CA ASP A 7 40.13 -73.05 -2.00
C ASP A 7 39.61 -71.82 -2.79
N THR A 8 39.83 -71.75 -4.10
CA THR A 8 39.37 -70.63 -4.94
C THR A 8 37.87 -70.37 -4.81
N SER A 9 37.08 -71.42 -4.52
CA SER A 9 35.65 -71.35 -4.27
C SER A 9 35.29 -70.57 -2.98
N ASP A 10 36.09 -70.67 -1.91
CA ASP A 10 35.82 -69.97 -0.64
C ASP A 10 35.96 -68.45 -0.80
N ARG A 11 36.88 -68.02 -1.68
CA ARG A 11 37.14 -66.60 -1.98
C ARG A 11 36.00 -65.96 -2.75
N GLU A 12 35.52 -66.64 -3.78
CA GLU A 12 34.38 -66.20 -4.59
C GLU A 12 33.09 -66.17 -3.76
N ASN A 13 32.88 -67.18 -2.90
CA ASN A 13 31.73 -67.23 -2.00
C ASN A 13 31.71 -66.08 -0.99
N LEU A 14 32.86 -65.71 -0.40
CA LEU A 14 32.98 -64.58 0.52
C LEU A 14 32.61 -63.25 -0.15
N LEU A 15 33.24 -62.96 -1.29
CA LEU A 15 32.99 -61.75 -2.06
C LEU A 15 31.53 -61.67 -2.53
N HIS A 16 30.99 -62.78 -3.04
CA HIS A 16 29.59 -62.85 -3.46
C HIS A 16 28.64 -62.61 -2.28
N THR A 17 28.86 -63.22 -1.12
CA THR A 17 27.97 -63.09 0.03
C THR A 17 27.93 -61.65 0.55
N ILE A 18 29.09 -61.01 0.73
CA ILE A 18 29.16 -59.63 1.23
C ILE A 18 28.61 -58.65 0.17
N THR A 19 28.99 -58.80 -1.10
CA THR A 19 28.50 -57.93 -2.18
C THR A 19 27.00 -58.10 -2.41
N SER A 20 26.47 -59.33 -2.31
CA SER A 20 25.04 -59.61 -2.35
C SER A 20 24.31 -58.99 -1.16
N ARG A 21 24.88 -59.06 0.05
CA ARG A 21 24.28 -58.43 1.24
C ARG A 21 24.25 -56.91 1.10
N ILE A 22 25.34 -56.28 0.64
CA ILE A 22 25.39 -54.83 0.35
C ILE A 22 24.34 -54.43 -0.67
N ARG A 23 24.04 -55.29 -1.65
CA ARG A 23 22.99 -55.02 -2.65
C ARG A 23 21.56 -55.23 -2.11
N GLN A 24 21.38 -56.13 -1.13
CA GLN A 24 20.07 -56.57 -0.65
C GLN A 24 19.60 -55.87 0.63
N SER A 25 20.51 -55.39 1.47
CA SER A 25 20.20 -54.63 2.69
C SER A 25 20.70 -53.19 2.53
N LEU A 26 19.90 -52.24 3.00
CA LEU A 26 20.26 -50.83 3.10
C LEU A 26 20.63 -50.42 4.54
N GLU A 27 20.52 -51.36 5.48
CA GLU A 27 20.79 -51.14 6.89
C GLU A 27 22.28 -51.40 7.16
N LEU A 28 23.01 -50.32 7.45
CA LEU A 28 24.46 -50.37 7.64
C LEU A 28 24.88 -51.35 8.75
N PRO A 29 24.24 -51.42 9.93
CA PRO A 29 24.63 -52.38 10.97
C PRO A 29 24.62 -53.84 10.49
N GLU A 30 23.60 -54.25 9.72
CA GLU A 30 23.51 -55.62 9.21
C GLU A 30 24.63 -55.95 8.22
N ILE A 31 25.03 -54.97 7.39
CA ILE A 31 26.13 -55.10 6.45
C ILE A 31 27.46 -55.26 7.21
N LEU A 32 27.69 -54.43 8.23
CA LEU A 32 28.91 -54.47 9.04
C LEU A 32 29.01 -55.78 9.86
N ASP A 33 27.91 -56.24 10.45
CA ASP A 33 27.86 -57.51 11.18
C ASP A 33 28.08 -58.71 10.25
N THR A 34 27.44 -58.72 9.07
CA THR A 34 27.68 -59.77 8.07
C THR A 34 29.13 -59.76 7.62
N ALA A 35 29.72 -58.59 7.36
CA ALA A 35 31.10 -58.47 6.92
C ALA A 35 32.10 -58.96 7.98
N THR A 36 31.93 -58.55 9.25
CA THR A 36 32.80 -59.01 10.34
C THR A 36 32.70 -60.52 10.55
N LEU A 37 31.49 -61.09 10.48
CA LEU A 37 31.27 -62.53 10.59
C LEU A 37 31.94 -63.33 9.47
N GLU A 38 31.74 -62.93 8.23
CA GLU A 38 32.26 -63.68 7.08
C GLU A 38 33.79 -63.53 6.94
N ILE A 39 34.36 -62.36 7.24
CA ILE A 39 35.81 -62.16 7.30
C ILE A 39 36.42 -63.00 8.43
N GLN A 40 35.76 -63.07 9.59
CA GLN A 40 36.21 -63.89 10.72
C GLN A 40 36.26 -65.37 10.35
N LYS A 41 35.23 -65.90 9.67
CA LYS A 41 35.19 -67.29 9.21
C LYS A 41 36.25 -67.58 8.16
N PHE A 42 36.39 -66.70 7.16
CA PHE A 42 37.34 -66.85 6.06
C PHE A 42 38.79 -66.88 6.56
N LEU A 43 39.16 -65.91 7.41
CA LEU A 43 40.50 -65.85 7.99
C LEU A 43 40.66 -66.78 9.19
N ARG A 44 39.58 -67.40 9.70
CA ARG A 44 39.56 -68.15 10.97
C ARG A 44 40.17 -67.36 12.14
N ALA A 45 39.94 -66.06 12.18
CA ALA A 45 40.55 -65.17 13.18
C ALA A 45 39.85 -65.26 14.54
N ASP A 46 40.58 -65.01 15.63
CA ASP A 46 39.96 -65.01 16.97
C ASP A 46 38.99 -63.84 17.15
N ARG A 47 39.27 -62.69 16.52
CA ARG A 47 38.36 -61.53 16.47
C ARG A 47 38.50 -60.74 15.18
N VAL A 48 37.37 -60.29 14.65
CA VAL A 48 37.27 -59.24 13.64
C VAL A 48 36.32 -58.17 14.15
N LYS A 49 36.73 -56.91 14.11
CA LYS A 49 35.90 -55.78 14.56
C LYS A 49 36.01 -54.59 13.62
N ILE A 50 34.93 -53.81 13.55
CA ILE A 50 34.91 -52.52 12.87
C ILE A 50 34.81 -51.43 13.93
N TYR A 51 35.78 -50.54 13.91
CA TYR A 51 35.90 -49.40 14.81
C TYR A 51 35.56 -48.12 14.05
N GLN A 52 34.56 -47.37 14.49
CA GLN A 52 34.13 -46.11 13.89
C GLN A 52 34.70 -44.93 14.70
N PHE A 53 35.24 -43.93 14.01
CA PHE A 53 35.68 -42.68 14.65
C PHE A 53 34.54 -41.69 14.84
N SER A 54 34.57 -40.97 15.96
CA SER A 54 33.78 -39.77 16.25
C SER A 54 34.57 -38.51 15.87
N GLU A 55 33.89 -37.37 15.77
CA GLU A 55 34.52 -36.10 15.35
C GLU A 55 35.62 -35.60 16.29
N ASP A 56 35.47 -35.83 17.58
CA ASP A 56 36.47 -35.52 18.61
C ASP A 56 37.70 -36.46 18.56
N GLY A 57 37.66 -37.46 17.68
CA GLY A 57 38.70 -38.45 17.49
C GLY A 57 38.62 -39.67 18.40
N SER A 58 37.68 -39.69 19.35
CA SER A 58 37.30 -40.93 20.03
C SER A 58 36.65 -41.90 19.03
N GLY A 59 36.25 -43.08 19.47
CA GLY A 59 35.50 -43.97 18.60
C GLY A 59 34.93 -45.17 19.32
N ALA A 60 34.12 -45.95 18.62
CA ALA A 60 33.39 -47.07 19.19
C ALA A 60 33.46 -48.28 18.26
N VAL A 61 33.33 -49.48 18.85
CA VAL A 61 33.20 -50.71 18.07
C VAL A 61 31.75 -50.90 17.68
N VAL A 62 31.47 -50.78 16.38
CA VAL A 62 30.11 -50.83 15.83
C VAL A 62 29.69 -52.19 15.31
N ALA A 63 30.65 -53.06 15.01
CA ALA A 63 30.42 -54.45 14.64
C ALA A 63 31.59 -55.33 15.11
N GLU A 64 31.30 -56.54 15.56
CA GLU A 64 32.30 -57.46 16.09
C GLU A 64 31.88 -58.93 15.88
N SER A 65 32.84 -59.78 15.51
CA SER A 65 32.71 -61.23 15.48
C SER A 65 33.89 -61.88 16.19
N ILE A 66 33.61 -62.83 17.10
CA ILE A 66 34.61 -63.49 17.97
C ILE A 66 34.50 -65.01 17.83
N GLN A 67 35.65 -65.68 17.78
CA GLN A 67 35.72 -67.13 17.82
C GLN A 67 35.65 -67.67 19.25
N GLY A 68 34.46 -68.06 19.70
CA GLY A 68 34.25 -68.59 21.06
C GLY A 68 34.60 -67.55 22.13
N ASP A 69 35.21 -67.98 23.23
CA ASP A 69 35.60 -67.10 24.36
C ASP A 69 37.12 -66.86 24.43
N ARG A 70 37.79 -66.80 23.27
CA ARG A 70 39.26 -66.67 23.22
C ARG A 70 39.75 -65.27 23.57
N LEU A 71 38.94 -64.24 23.33
CA LEU A 71 39.18 -62.83 23.63
C LEU A 71 37.87 -62.17 24.10
N PRO A 72 37.88 -61.20 25.05
CA PRO A 72 36.68 -60.59 25.65
C PRO A 72 36.01 -59.54 24.75
N SER A 73 34.69 -59.59 24.56
CA SER A 73 33.96 -58.69 23.64
C SER A 73 34.20 -57.21 23.90
N LEU A 74 34.31 -56.44 22.81
CA LEU A 74 34.45 -54.98 22.82
C LEU A 74 33.31 -54.27 22.10
N LEU A 75 32.30 -55.00 21.64
CA LEU A 75 31.16 -54.46 20.92
C LEU A 75 30.47 -53.36 21.76
N HIS A 76 30.14 -52.24 21.11
CA HIS A 76 29.54 -51.04 21.71
C HIS A 76 30.40 -50.31 22.76
N LEU A 77 31.64 -50.74 23.00
CA LEU A 77 32.54 -50.01 23.89
C LEU A 77 33.23 -48.85 23.14
N HIS A 78 33.31 -47.71 23.82
CA HIS A 78 33.99 -46.49 23.39
C HIS A 78 35.46 -46.50 23.80
N PHE A 79 36.29 -45.89 22.97
CA PHE A 79 37.72 -45.75 23.14
C PHE A 79 38.11 -44.27 23.01
N PRO A 80 38.95 -43.74 23.91
CA PRO A 80 39.37 -42.35 23.90
C PRO A 80 40.24 -42.04 22.67
N ALA A 81 40.23 -40.78 22.23
CA ALA A 81 41.04 -40.32 21.09
C ALA A 81 42.55 -40.57 21.26
N ALA A 82 43.03 -40.68 22.50
CA ALA A 82 44.43 -40.95 22.83
C ALA A 82 44.88 -42.37 22.41
N ASP A 83 43.96 -43.34 22.30
CA ASP A 83 44.30 -44.72 21.92
C ASP A 83 44.76 -44.81 20.46
N ILE A 84 44.32 -43.86 19.61
CA ILE A 84 44.78 -43.71 18.22
C ILE A 84 45.10 -42.22 17.96
N PRO A 85 46.35 -41.79 18.25
CA PRO A 85 46.77 -40.39 18.10
C PRO A 85 46.52 -39.84 16.68
N SER A 86 46.36 -38.52 16.58
CA SER A 86 46.10 -37.83 15.31
C SER A 86 47.13 -38.13 14.22
N GLU A 87 48.42 -38.21 14.57
CA GLU A 87 49.50 -38.60 13.66
C GLU A 87 49.29 -40.01 13.08
N ALA A 88 48.91 -40.97 13.93
CA ALA A 88 48.62 -42.33 13.49
C ALA A 88 47.40 -42.38 12.55
N ARG A 89 46.36 -41.59 12.83
CA ARG A 89 45.18 -41.44 11.95
C ARG A 89 45.54 -40.84 10.59
N GLN A 90 46.39 -39.81 10.55
CA GLN A 90 46.85 -39.20 9.30
C GLN A 90 47.64 -40.17 8.43
N HIS A 91 48.40 -41.09 9.02
CA HIS A 91 49.11 -42.12 8.26
C HIS A 91 48.17 -43.09 7.52
N PHE A 92 47.02 -43.43 8.12
CA PHE A 92 46.01 -44.25 7.45
C PHE A 92 45.38 -43.53 6.25
N ILE A 93 45.17 -42.21 6.35
CA ILE A 93 44.60 -41.39 5.27
C ILE A 93 45.61 -41.19 4.13
N GLN A 94 46.80 -40.67 4.43
CA GLN A 94 47.76 -40.23 3.43
C GLN A 94 48.36 -41.35 2.58
N ARG A 95 48.38 -42.58 3.10
CA ARG A 95 49.07 -43.71 2.46
C ARG A 95 48.18 -44.93 2.21
N ARG A 96 46.90 -44.85 2.60
CA ARG A 96 45.93 -45.97 2.57
C ARG A 96 46.54 -47.28 3.06
N GLN A 97 47.32 -47.19 4.14
CA GLN A 97 48.25 -48.26 4.54
C GLN A 97 47.56 -49.35 5.37
N ARG A 98 47.73 -50.63 4.97
CA ARG A 98 47.47 -51.75 5.88
C ARG A 98 48.63 -51.87 6.88
N VAL A 99 48.30 -52.15 8.14
CA VAL A 99 49.28 -52.32 9.21
C VAL A 99 49.17 -53.72 9.78
N ILE A 100 50.30 -54.44 9.83
CA ILE A 100 50.42 -55.76 10.46
C ILE A 100 51.39 -55.62 11.62
N VAL A 101 51.00 -56.07 12.81
CA VAL A 101 51.83 -56.07 14.01
C VAL A 101 51.95 -57.50 14.52
N ASP A 102 53.18 -57.99 14.60
CA ASP A 102 53.52 -59.20 15.36
C ASP A 102 54.12 -58.77 16.71
N VAL A 103 53.37 -59.04 17.78
CA VAL A 103 53.72 -58.61 19.14
C VAL A 103 54.88 -59.44 19.71
N ALA A 104 54.99 -60.71 19.31
CA ALA A 104 56.06 -61.60 19.75
C ALA A 104 57.39 -61.24 19.07
N ALA A 105 57.34 -60.88 17.78
CA ALA A 105 58.51 -60.45 17.01
C ALA A 105 58.85 -58.96 17.18
N GLN A 106 57.95 -58.16 17.77
CA GLN A 106 58.06 -56.69 17.88
C GLN A 106 58.23 -55.97 16.53
N LEU A 107 57.67 -56.56 15.46
CA LEU A 107 57.78 -56.05 14.10
C LEU A 107 56.45 -55.47 13.62
N LYS A 108 56.53 -54.29 12.99
CA LYS A 108 55.44 -53.64 12.27
C LYS A 108 55.73 -53.69 10.79
N THR A 109 54.83 -54.30 10.03
CA THR A 109 54.87 -54.25 8.56
C THR A 109 53.79 -53.31 8.07
N THR A 110 54.18 -52.28 7.31
CA THR A 110 53.25 -51.36 6.66
C THR A 110 53.33 -51.54 5.15
N HIS A 111 52.19 -51.73 4.50
CA HIS A 111 52.09 -51.78 3.04
C HIS A 111 51.38 -50.55 2.52
N GLY A 112 52.10 -49.68 1.81
CA GLY A 112 51.51 -48.55 1.08
C GLY A 112 50.73 -49.05 -0.13
N ILE A 113 49.49 -48.57 -0.27
CA ILE A 113 48.65 -48.87 -1.43
C ILE A 113 48.77 -47.66 -2.34
N SER A 114 49.52 -47.80 -3.43
CA SER A 114 49.53 -46.79 -4.49
C SER A 114 48.24 -46.94 -5.30
N ASP A 115 47.47 -45.88 -5.48
CA ASP A 115 46.73 -45.70 -6.73
C ASP A 115 46.35 -44.24 -6.96
N SER A 116 46.83 -43.69 -8.08
CA SER A 116 46.14 -42.75 -9.00
C SER A 116 47.11 -41.83 -9.77
N ASP A 117 47.94 -42.38 -10.67
CA ASP A 117 48.39 -41.65 -11.87
C ASP A 117 48.42 -42.65 -13.04
N PRO A 118 47.58 -42.48 -14.09
CA PRO A 118 47.51 -43.42 -15.22
C PRO A 118 48.79 -43.48 -16.07
N THR A 119 49.78 -42.60 -15.82
CA THR A 119 50.96 -42.46 -16.69
C THR A 119 52.21 -43.19 -16.19
N HIS A 120 52.21 -43.77 -14.99
CA HIS A 120 53.38 -44.49 -14.46
C HIS A 120 53.15 -45.99 -14.29
N HIS A 121 53.57 -46.75 -15.31
CA HIS A 121 53.73 -48.20 -15.22
C HIS A 121 54.81 -48.60 -14.19
N ARG A 122 54.43 -49.57 -13.33
CA ARG A 122 55.29 -50.45 -12.49
C ARG A 122 56.03 -49.79 -11.32
N LEU A 123 55.37 -49.67 -10.18
CA LEU A 123 56.05 -49.68 -8.87
C LEU A 123 55.37 -50.71 -7.96
N ARG A 124 56.17 -51.61 -7.37
CA ARG A 124 55.73 -52.63 -6.41
C ARG A 124 55.20 -51.95 -5.14
N PRO A 125 54.27 -52.58 -4.38
CA PRO A 125 53.87 -52.08 -3.07
C PRO A 125 55.09 -51.93 -2.16
N ASP A 126 55.26 -50.74 -1.59
CA ASP A 126 56.41 -50.39 -0.75
C ASP A 126 56.21 -51.02 0.65
N VAL A 127 56.78 -52.22 0.85
CA VAL A 127 56.73 -52.95 2.11
C VAL A 127 57.78 -52.36 3.04
N ARG A 128 57.35 -51.62 4.07
CA ARG A 128 58.26 -51.04 5.06
C ARG A 128 58.20 -51.83 6.37
N TYR A 129 59.35 -52.26 6.84
CA TYR A 129 59.54 -52.88 8.15
C TYR A 129 59.96 -51.80 9.13
N ASN A 130 59.16 -51.59 10.16
CA ASN A 130 59.41 -50.61 11.21
C ASN A 130 59.34 -51.29 12.57
N THR A 131 60.03 -50.73 13.55
CA THR A 131 59.85 -51.11 14.95
C THR A 131 58.47 -50.66 15.43
N VAL A 132 57.77 -51.50 16.18
CA VAL A 132 56.49 -51.14 16.80
C VAL A 132 56.77 -50.17 17.95
N ASP A 133 55.94 -49.15 18.10
CA ASP A 133 55.98 -48.26 19.27
C ASP A 133 55.77 -49.09 20.56
N PRO A 134 56.63 -48.94 21.59
CA PRO A 134 56.52 -49.73 22.83
C PRO A 134 55.19 -49.58 23.56
N CYS A 135 54.60 -48.37 23.55
CA CYS A 135 53.30 -48.10 24.17
C CYS A 135 52.18 -48.86 23.44
N HIS A 136 52.22 -48.89 22.10
CA HIS A 136 51.27 -49.66 21.30
C HIS A 136 51.44 -51.19 21.47
N LEU A 137 52.68 -51.68 21.63
CA LEU A 137 52.94 -53.09 21.90
C LEU A 137 52.32 -53.52 23.23
N GLU A 138 52.51 -52.72 24.28
CA GLU A 138 51.92 -52.98 25.60
C GLU A 138 50.39 -52.82 25.58
N TYR A 139 49.84 -51.88 24.81
CA TYR A 139 48.40 -51.76 24.58
C TYR A 139 47.78 -53.05 24.01
N LEU A 140 48.38 -53.63 22.96
CA LEU A 140 47.90 -54.88 22.36
C LEU A 140 48.04 -56.08 23.32
N LYS A 141 49.13 -56.14 24.09
CA LYS A 141 49.34 -57.17 25.11
C LYS A 141 48.27 -57.11 26.20
N THR A 142 47.93 -55.92 26.69
CA THR A 142 46.87 -55.72 27.69
C THR A 142 45.49 -56.12 27.15
N MET A 143 45.26 -56.00 25.84
CA MET A 143 44.05 -56.51 25.16
C MET A 143 44.08 -58.04 24.94
N GLY A 144 45.18 -58.72 25.27
CA GLY A 144 45.36 -60.17 25.05
C GLY A 144 45.71 -60.55 23.61
N VAL A 145 46.15 -59.59 22.79
CA VAL A 145 46.41 -59.75 21.36
C VAL A 145 47.91 -59.97 21.11
N GLN A 146 48.26 -61.02 20.34
CA GLN A 146 49.64 -61.31 19.92
C GLN A 146 49.90 -61.04 18.43
N SER A 147 48.84 -60.94 17.62
CA SER A 147 48.92 -60.56 16.21
C SER A 147 47.73 -59.67 15.86
N SER A 148 48.00 -58.52 15.23
CA SER A 148 46.98 -57.55 14.82
C SER A 148 47.17 -57.14 13.36
N VAL A 149 46.08 -57.11 12.60
CA VAL A 149 46.03 -56.57 11.24
C VAL A 149 44.94 -55.51 11.17
N VAL A 150 45.26 -54.34 10.62
CA VAL A 150 44.34 -53.20 10.52
C VAL A 150 44.27 -52.70 9.08
N PHE A 151 43.03 -52.52 8.61
CA PHE A 151 42.70 -51.91 7.32
C PHE A 151 41.91 -50.62 7.55
N PRO A 152 42.26 -49.50 6.88
CA PRO A 152 41.48 -48.27 6.95
C PRO A 152 40.18 -48.40 6.15
N ILE A 153 39.10 -47.83 6.68
CA ILE A 153 37.81 -47.65 6.00
C ILE A 153 37.64 -46.14 5.76
N LEU A 154 37.50 -45.74 4.50
CA LEU A 154 37.46 -44.34 4.10
C LEU A 154 36.07 -43.95 3.60
N HIS A 155 35.60 -42.77 3.98
CA HIS A 155 34.39 -42.15 3.43
C HIS A 155 34.73 -40.72 3.01
N GLN A 156 34.51 -40.37 1.74
CA GLN A 156 34.84 -39.05 1.18
C GLN A 156 36.28 -38.59 1.49
N GLU A 157 37.26 -39.47 1.30
CA GLU A 157 38.70 -39.23 1.60
C GLU A 157 39.03 -38.96 3.09
N LYS A 158 38.05 -39.10 4.00
CA LYS A 158 38.24 -39.06 5.46
C LYS A 158 38.28 -40.47 6.03
N LEU A 159 39.04 -40.65 7.11
CA LEU A 159 39.07 -41.91 7.87
C LEU A 159 37.77 -42.07 8.66
N TRP A 160 36.85 -42.89 8.15
CA TRP A 160 35.59 -43.20 8.82
C TRP A 160 35.81 -44.20 9.96
N GLY A 161 36.68 -45.19 9.74
CA GLY A 161 36.92 -46.25 10.71
C GLY A 161 38.07 -47.17 10.36
N LEU A 162 38.23 -48.22 11.16
CA LEU A 162 39.24 -49.26 11.01
C LEU A 162 38.61 -50.65 11.09
N LEU A 163 38.94 -51.51 10.13
CA LEU A 163 38.68 -52.95 10.22
C LEU A 163 39.91 -53.60 10.87
N ALA A 164 39.74 -54.12 12.09
CA ALA A 164 40.82 -54.71 12.88
C ALA A 164 40.60 -56.22 13.07
N ILE A 165 41.65 -57.01 12.83
CA ILE A 165 41.68 -58.46 12.97
C ILE A 165 42.72 -58.82 14.02
N HIS A 166 42.28 -59.46 15.10
CA HIS A 166 43.14 -59.79 16.24
C HIS A 166 43.21 -61.31 16.46
N ASN A 167 44.38 -61.78 16.86
CA ASN A 167 44.60 -63.17 17.28
C ASN A 167 45.36 -63.22 18.60
N ARG A 168 45.01 -64.20 19.44
CA ARG A 168 45.66 -64.47 20.73
C ARG A 168 47.02 -65.14 20.55
N ASP A 169 47.23 -65.83 19.42
CA ASP A 169 48.50 -66.46 19.04
C ASP A 169 49.16 -65.68 17.89
N SER A 170 50.50 -65.76 17.78
CA SER A 170 51.20 -65.20 16.61
C SER A 170 50.73 -65.90 15.34
N ARG A 171 50.46 -65.11 14.30
CA ARG A 171 49.84 -65.60 13.07
C ARG A 171 50.39 -64.89 11.85
N HIS A 172 50.66 -65.68 10.81
CA HIS A 172 51.05 -65.21 9.50
C HIS A 172 49.87 -65.34 8.54
N PHE A 173 49.62 -64.30 7.74
CA PHE A 173 48.56 -64.26 6.73
C PHE A 173 49.18 -64.30 5.33
N SER A 174 48.51 -64.97 4.38
CA SER A 174 48.95 -64.92 2.99
C SER A 174 48.60 -63.57 2.37
N ASP A 175 49.46 -63.07 1.48
CA ASP A 175 49.19 -61.79 0.79
C ASP A 175 47.89 -61.84 -0.02
N SER A 176 47.57 -63.00 -0.61
CA SER A 176 46.32 -63.19 -1.36
C SER A 176 45.08 -63.09 -0.48
N ASP A 177 45.11 -63.57 0.77
CA ASP A 177 43.95 -63.49 1.66
C ASP A 177 43.77 -62.05 2.17
N LEU A 178 44.87 -61.35 2.45
CA LEU A 178 44.84 -59.94 2.85
C LEU A 178 44.40 -59.00 1.72
N GLN A 179 44.68 -59.33 0.45
CA GLN A 179 44.17 -58.58 -0.70
C GLN A 179 42.64 -58.67 -0.81
N ILE A 180 42.06 -59.84 -0.54
CA ILE A 180 40.60 -60.03 -0.55
C ILE A 180 39.95 -59.21 0.57
N VAL A 181 40.53 -59.23 1.77
CA VAL A 181 40.04 -58.44 2.90
C VAL A 181 40.14 -56.94 2.62
N HIS A 182 41.18 -56.50 1.93
CA HIS A 182 41.29 -55.11 1.49
C HIS A 182 40.16 -54.74 0.52
N LEU A 183 39.90 -55.56 -0.51
CA LEU A 183 38.79 -55.34 -1.44
C LEU A 183 37.44 -55.28 -0.69
N LEU A 184 37.26 -56.11 0.34
CA LEU A 184 36.07 -56.06 1.19
C LEU A 184 35.98 -54.78 2.02
N ALA A 185 37.09 -54.26 2.53
CA ALA A 185 37.12 -52.96 3.21
C ALA A 185 36.72 -51.81 2.27
N ASP A 186 37.10 -51.88 0.99
CA ASP A 186 36.64 -50.94 -0.04
C ASP A 186 35.14 -51.10 -0.34
N GLN A 187 34.62 -52.34 -0.41
CA GLN A 187 33.18 -52.58 -0.55
C GLN A 187 32.38 -52.05 0.65
N ILE A 188 32.90 -52.21 1.88
CA ILE A 188 32.30 -51.62 3.09
C ILE A 188 32.30 -50.09 2.99
N SER A 189 33.38 -49.48 2.48
CA SER A 189 33.48 -48.03 2.26
C SER A 189 32.39 -47.53 1.30
N ILE A 190 32.12 -48.28 0.22
CA ILE A 190 31.01 -47.98 -0.71
C ILE A 190 29.66 -48.12 -0.03
N ALA A 191 29.45 -49.17 0.77
CA ALA A 191 28.20 -49.38 1.51
C ALA A 191 27.91 -48.24 2.50
N ILE A 192 28.94 -47.73 3.18
CA ILE A 192 28.84 -46.57 4.06
C ILE A 192 28.43 -45.31 3.27
N ALA A 193 29.04 -45.08 2.11
CA ALA A 193 28.66 -43.95 1.25
C ALA A 193 27.19 -44.02 0.80
N GLN A 194 26.73 -45.22 0.41
CA GLN A 194 25.33 -45.45 0.02
C GLN A 194 24.37 -45.23 1.20
N ALA A 195 24.72 -45.71 2.40
CA ALA A 195 23.92 -45.50 3.60
C ALA A 195 23.85 -44.02 4.00
N SER A 196 24.96 -43.28 3.92
CA SER A 196 25.01 -41.82 4.18
C SER A 196 24.09 -41.06 3.22
N LEU A 197 24.20 -41.34 1.92
CA LEU A 197 23.34 -40.72 0.91
C LEU A 197 21.85 -41.03 1.13
N LEU A 198 21.52 -42.25 1.58
CA LEU A 198 20.14 -42.62 1.89
C LEU A 198 19.62 -41.87 3.11
N VAL A 199 20.43 -41.71 4.16
CA VAL A 199 20.08 -40.92 5.35
C VAL A 199 19.87 -39.46 4.97
N GLU A 200 20.76 -38.86 4.19
CA GLU A 200 20.63 -37.51 3.65
C GLU A 200 19.34 -37.35 2.81
N ALA A 201 19.06 -38.30 1.91
CA ALA A 201 17.85 -38.28 1.09
C ALA A 201 16.57 -38.42 1.93
N ARG A 202 16.58 -39.25 2.98
CA ARG A 202 15.46 -39.36 3.93
C ARG A 202 15.26 -38.06 4.71
N HIS A 203 16.32 -37.43 5.19
CA HIS A 203 16.24 -36.13 5.85
C HIS A 203 15.68 -35.05 4.92
N HIS A 204 16.16 -34.98 3.68
CA HIS A 204 15.64 -34.04 2.68
C HIS A 204 14.16 -34.27 2.38
N ALA A 205 13.75 -35.53 2.17
CA ALA A 205 12.35 -35.87 1.94
C ALA A 205 11.45 -35.50 3.14
N PHE A 206 11.93 -35.73 4.37
CA PHE A 206 11.24 -35.33 5.59
C PHE A 206 11.08 -33.80 5.70
N GLN A 207 12.14 -33.06 5.40
CA GLN A 207 12.13 -31.60 5.37
C GLN A 207 11.12 -31.06 4.35
N GLU A 208 11.15 -31.55 3.12
CA GLU A 208 10.19 -31.16 2.08
C GLU A 208 8.75 -31.50 2.47
N GLN A 209 8.51 -32.70 3.01
CA GLN A 209 7.18 -33.10 3.47
C GLN A 209 6.68 -32.17 4.59
N THR A 210 7.54 -31.82 5.54
CA THR A 210 7.22 -30.91 6.65
C THR A 210 6.87 -29.52 6.14
N LEU A 211 7.68 -28.95 5.24
CA LEU A 211 7.43 -27.62 4.67
C LEU A 211 6.13 -27.60 3.86
N ASN A 212 5.88 -28.66 3.07
CA ASN A 212 4.61 -28.80 2.35
C ASN A 212 3.42 -28.90 3.29
N GLN A 213 3.52 -29.65 4.39
CA GLN A 213 2.47 -29.75 5.40
C GLN A 213 2.20 -28.38 6.05
N ILE A 214 3.24 -27.66 6.47
CA ILE A 214 3.09 -26.33 7.10
C ILE A 214 2.49 -25.32 6.10
N SER A 215 2.95 -25.33 4.85
CA SER A 215 2.39 -24.51 3.78
C SER A 215 0.89 -24.79 3.57
N GLN A 216 0.49 -26.07 3.49
CA GLN A 216 -0.91 -26.47 3.38
C GLN A 216 -1.75 -25.99 4.57
N LEU A 217 -1.23 -26.10 5.80
CA LEU A 217 -1.91 -25.60 6.99
C LEU A 217 -2.12 -24.08 6.95
N LEU A 218 -1.10 -23.31 6.55
CA LEU A 218 -1.16 -21.86 6.45
C LEU A 218 -2.21 -21.37 5.43
N HIS A 219 -2.49 -22.17 4.40
CA HIS A 219 -3.51 -21.89 3.37
C HIS A 219 -4.85 -22.60 3.60
N CYS A 220 -5.04 -23.27 4.74
CA CYS A 220 -6.26 -23.99 5.07
C CYS A 220 -7.42 -23.03 5.39
N PRO A 221 -8.67 -23.30 4.95
CA PRO A 221 -9.84 -22.45 5.23
C PRO A 221 -10.41 -22.66 6.65
N LEU A 222 -9.53 -22.67 7.66
CA LEU A 222 -9.90 -22.77 9.07
C LEU A 222 -9.75 -21.40 9.77
N PRO A 223 -10.41 -21.18 10.94
CA PRO A 223 -10.18 -19.99 11.74
C PRO A 223 -8.70 -19.79 12.05
N LEU A 224 -8.19 -18.56 11.94
CA LEU A 224 -6.75 -18.29 11.96
C LEU A 224 -6.07 -18.75 13.25
N GLY A 225 -6.74 -18.59 14.39
CA GLY A 225 -6.22 -19.09 15.66
C GLY A 225 -6.00 -20.61 15.66
N ARG A 226 -6.85 -21.37 14.97
CA ARG A 226 -6.66 -22.82 14.81
C ARG A 226 -5.54 -23.15 13.84
N VAL A 227 -5.40 -22.38 12.75
CA VAL A 227 -4.30 -22.55 11.79
C VAL A 227 -2.94 -22.35 12.47
N TYR A 228 -2.76 -21.26 13.20
CA TYR A 228 -1.50 -20.95 13.88
C TYR A 228 -1.17 -21.97 14.98
N GLN A 229 -2.17 -22.46 15.70
CA GLN A 229 -2.00 -23.55 16.66
C GLN A 229 -1.49 -24.84 15.98
N LEU A 230 -2.11 -25.27 14.87
CA LEU A 230 -1.69 -26.47 14.15
C LEU A 230 -0.29 -26.33 13.53
N VAL A 231 0.06 -25.14 13.05
CA VAL A 231 1.41 -24.85 12.54
C VAL A 231 2.45 -24.94 13.66
N LEU A 232 2.13 -24.42 14.85
CA LEU A 232 2.99 -24.55 16.03
C LEU A 232 3.20 -26.02 16.41
N GLU A 233 2.12 -26.80 16.53
CA GLU A 233 2.18 -28.24 16.83
C GLU A 233 3.04 -29.00 15.80
N ALA A 234 2.86 -28.70 14.52
CA ALA A 234 3.64 -29.31 13.45
C ALA A 234 5.13 -28.93 13.52
N ALA A 235 5.44 -27.66 13.81
CA ALA A 235 6.81 -27.17 13.95
C ALA A 235 7.51 -27.78 15.18
N VAL A 236 6.81 -27.85 16.32
CA VAL A 236 7.32 -28.50 17.55
C VAL A 236 7.64 -29.96 17.26
N LYS A 237 6.73 -30.70 16.63
CA LYS A 237 6.97 -32.10 16.27
C LYS A 237 8.14 -32.28 15.30
N ALA A 238 8.21 -31.44 14.26
CA ALA A 238 9.22 -31.58 13.22
C ALA A 238 10.64 -31.25 13.68
N LEU A 239 10.76 -30.34 14.66
CA LEU A 239 12.03 -29.96 15.28
C LEU A 239 12.33 -30.77 16.55
N GLU A 240 11.67 -31.91 16.74
CA GLU A 240 11.81 -32.79 17.92
C GLU A 240 11.68 -32.02 19.25
N GLY A 241 10.85 -30.98 19.24
CA GLY A 241 10.55 -30.17 20.40
C GLY A 241 9.56 -30.87 21.33
N VAL A 242 9.67 -30.57 22.61
CA VAL A 242 8.73 -31.00 23.65
C VAL A 242 7.65 -29.95 23.90
N GLY A 243 7.86 -28.74 23.38
CA GLY A 243 6.93 -27.64 23.43
C GLY A 243 7.45 -26.45 22.62
N GLY A 244 6.60 -25.45 22.45
CA GLY A 244 6.92 -24.26 21.69
C GLY A 244 5.93 -23.14 21.89
N ARG A 245 6.26 -21.97 21.36
CA ARG A 245 5.44 -20.76 21.42
C ARG A 245 5.50 -20.01 20.11
N LEU A 246 4.36 -19.53 19.62
CA LEU A 246 4.27 -18.64 18.47
C LEU A 246 3.72 -17.29 18.93
N TYR A 247 4.59 -16.30 18.92
CA TYR A 247 4.27 -14.90 19.24
C TYR A 247 4.10 -14.12 17.94
N ILE A 248 2.96 -13.43 17.78
CA ILE A 248 2.66 -12.60 16.62
C ILE A 248 2.37 -11.18 17.10
N THR A 249 3.10 -10.20 16.54
CA THR A 249 2.89 -8.78 16.87
C THR A 249 1.59 -8.26 16.25
N PRO A 250 0.93 -7.29 16.91
CA PRO A 250 -0.26 -6.67 16.34
C PRO A 250 0.09 -5.89 15.05
N ALA A 251 -0.87 -5.80 14.13
CA ALA A 251 -0.69 -5.08 12.87
C ALA A 251 -0.85 -3.55 13.02
N SER A 252 -1.56 -3.10 14.06
CA SER A 252 -1.76 -1.69 14.42
C SER A 252 -1.55 -1.49 15.92
N THR A 253 -1.33 -0.25 16.35
CA THR A 253 -1.11 0.12 17.76
C THR A 253 -2.30 -0.16 18.69
N GLU A 254 -3.49 -0.39 18.13
CA GLU A 254 -4.72 -0.65 18.88
C GLU A 254 -5.03 -2.15 19.06
N ALA A 255 -4.33 -3.03 18.34
CA ALA A 255 -4.54 -4.47 18.42
C ALA A 255 -3.65 -5.14 19.49
N THR A 256 -4.16 -6.21 20.11
CA THR A 256 -3.40 -7.02 21.09
C THR A 256 -2.52 -8.05 20.38
N ALA A 257 -1.32 -8.31 20.93
CA ALA A 257 -0.46 -9.38 20.45
C ALA A 257 -1.14 -10.76 20.60
N GLN A 258 -0.84 -11.69 19.69
CA GLN A 258 -1.38 -13.05 19.73
C GLN A 258 -0.28 -14.02 20.15
N ILE A 259 -0.59 -14.90 21.10
CA ILE A 259 0.34 -15.91 21.62
C ILE A 259 -0.33 -17.28 21.54
N TYR A 260 0.36 -18.23 20.92
CA TYR A 260 -0.03 -19.64 20.84
C TYR A 260 1.04 -20.48 21.54
N VAL A 261 0.63 -21.54 22.24
CA VAL A 261 1.52 -22.40 23.03
C VAL A 261 1.20 -23.87 22.78
N ASP A 262 2.23 -24.71 22.79
CA ASP A 262 2.09 -26.16 22.67
C ASP A 262 3.11 -26.89 23.56
N GLY A 263 2.74 -28.05 24.09
CA GLY A 263 3.62 -28.90 24.90
C GLY A 263 4.17 -28.27 26.20
N VAL A 264 5.37 -28.69 26.60
CA VAL A 264 6.05 -28.26 27.84
C VAL A 264 6.46 -26.79 27.75
N GLN A 265 6.14 -26.02 28.79
CA GLN A 265 6.43 -24.59 28.90
C GLN A 265 7.30 -24.30 30.14
N PRO A 266 8.07 -23.20 30.15
CA PRO A 266 8.71 -22.73 31.37
C PRO A 266 7.68 -22.31 32.43
N ASP A 267 8.12 -22.17 33.68
CA ASP A 267 7.28 -21.76 34.83
C ASP A 267 6.96 -20.25 34.80
N LEU A 268 6.36 -19.81 33.68
CA LEU A 268 5.90 -18.43 33.44
C LEU A 268 4.85 -18.41 32.31
N GLU A 269 3.61 -18.00 32.61
CA GLU A 269 2.53 -17.96 31.61
C GLU A 269 2.78 -16.94 30.49
N ASN A 270 3.26 -15.73 30.84
CA ASN A 270 3.46 -14.62 29.90
C ASN A 270 4.94 -14.33 29.65
N LEU A 271 5.66 -15.32 29.10
CA LEU A 271 7.09 -15.22 28.80
C LEU A 271 7.43 -14.03 27.90
N GLU A 272 6.58 -13.75 26.91
CA GLU A 272 6.75 -12.68 25.92
C GLU A 272 6.70 -11.27 26.52
N LEU A 273 6.07 -11.10 27.69
CA LEU A 273 5.96 -9.81 28.39
C LEU A 273 7.09 -9.59 29.40
N HIS A 274 8.02 -10.54 29.55
CA HIS A 274 9.12 -10.42 30.50
C HIS A 274 10.30 -9.65 29.90
N ASP A 275 10.75 -8.57 30.55
CA ASP A 275 11.80 -7.67 30.06
C ASP A 275 13.08 -8.37 29.56
N GLN A 276 13.55 -9.40 30.28
CA GLN A 276 14.77 -10.13 29.88
C GLN A 276 14.55 -10.99 28.62
N TRP A 277 13.32 -11.47 28.40
CA TRP A 277 12.96 -12.24 27.21
C TRP A 277 12.78 -11.32 26.00
N GLU A 278 12.13 -10.17 26.19
CA GLU A 278 12.04 -9.14 25.15
C GLU A 278 13.43 -8.65 24.74
N THR A 279 14.32 -8.43 25.72
CA THR A 279 15.72 -8.06 25.46
C THR A 279 16.46 -9.16 24.68
N LEU A 280 16.18 -10.44 24.97
CA LEU A 280 16.76 -11.57 24.25
C LEU A 280 16.28 -11.61 22.79
N ILE A 281 14.98 -11.47 22.55
CA ILE A 281 14.39 -11.37 21.20
C ILE A 281 14.98 -10.17 20.44
N ASN A 282 15.05 -9.00 21.06
CA ASN A 282 15.61 -7.80 20.44
C ASN A 282 17.11 -7.94 20.14
N ARG A 283 17.87 -8.62 20.98
CA ARG A 283 19.27 -8.94 20.70
C ARG A 283 19.42 -9.84 19.49
N VAL A 284 18.58 -10.87 19.38
CA VAL A 284 18.51 -11.80 18.23
C VAL A 284 18.16 -11.05 16.92
N ARG A 285 17.29 -10.05 16.99
CA ARG A 285 16.97 -9.17 15.85
C ARG A 285 18.20 -8.37 15.39
N VAL A 286 18.91 -7.73 16.33
CA VAL A 286 20.10 -6.91 16.02
C VAL A 286 21.29 -7.75 15.57
N SER A 287 21.49 -8.97 16.09
CA SER A 287 22.57 -9.86 15.63
C SER A 287 22.33 -10.34 14.21
N SER A 288 21.09 -10.67 13.85
CA SER A 288 20.71 -11.05 12.48
C SER A 288 21.11 -9.96 11.46
N GLN A 289 20.89 -8.68 11.80
CA GLN A 289 21.29 -7.54 10.97
C GLN A 289 22.81 -7.33 10.86
N LYS A 290 23.59 -7.76 11.86
CA LYS A 290 25.07 -7.64 11.87
C LYS A 290 25.77 -8.81 11.18
N GLN A 291 25.23 -10.02 11.28
CA GLN A 291 25.84 -11.22 10.71
C GLN A 291 25.84 -11.18 9.17
N ASP A 292 24.84 -10.54 8.57
CA ASP A 292 24.78 -10.25 7.13
C ASP A 292 25.86 -9.27 6.65
N ASN A 293 26.22 -8.29 7.49
CA ASN A 293 27.33 -7.38 7.17
C ASN A 293 28.70 -8.09 7.20
N LEU A 294 28.83 -9.19 7.94
CA LEU A 294 30.06 -10.00 8.02
C LEU A 294 30.14 -11.02 6.87
N ASN A 295 29.02 -11.66 6.51
CA ASN A 295 28.95 -12.58 5.37
C ASN A 295 29.19 -11.89 4.02
N ARG A 296 28.98 -10.56 3.94
CA ARG A 296 29.40 -9.70 2.80
C ARG A 296 30.90 -9.76 2.49
N ALA A 297 31.76 -10.11 3.46
CA ALA A 297 33.21 -10.05 3.31
C ALA A 297 33.87 -11.39 2.91
N THR A 298 33.13 -12.51 2.85
CA THR A 298 33.76 -13.85 2.85
C THR A 298 33.14 -14.88 1.90
N LEU A 299 32.70 -14.48 0.70
CA LEU A 299 32.16 -15.43 -0.28
C LEU A 299 33.08 -15.65 -1.49
N THR A 300 33.79 -16.78 -1.49
CA THR A 300 34.48 -17.37 -2.65
C THR A 300 33.65 -18.50 -3.27
N TRP A 301 33.03 -18.20 -4.41
CA TRP A 301 32.71 -18.99 -5.63
C TRP A 301 32.44 -20.51 -5.68
N GLN A 302 32.38 -21.33 -4.61
CA GLN A 302 32.24 -22.79 -4.75
C GLN A 302 30.94 -23.47 -4.27
N GLN A 303 29.89 -22.73 -3.85
CA GLN A 303 28.63 -23.34 -3.37
C GLN A 303 27.36 -22.90 -4.13
N GLN A 304 27.50 -22.43 -5.37
CA GLN A 304 26.38 -21.96 -6.21
C GLN A 304 25.89 -22.97 -7.26
N SER A 305 25.89 -24.26 -6.95
CA SER A 305 25.49 -25.28 -7.92
C SER A 305 24.26 -26.06 -7.46
N GLN A 306 23.09 -25.45 -7.58
CA GLN A 306 21.97 -25.99 -8.36
C GLN A 306 20.75 -25.06 -8.25
N VAL A 307 20.50 -24.36 -9.36
CA VAL A 307 19.34 -23.51 -9.58
C VAL A 307 18.46 -24.22 -10.63
N PHE A 308 17.16 -23.96 -10.59
CA PHE A 308 16.16 -24.15 -11.67
C PHE A 308 15.53 -25.53 -11.89
N LEU A 309 14.20 -25.55 -11.70
CA LEU A 309 13.26 -26.09 -12.68
C LEU A 309 12.23 -25.00 -13.03
N HIS A 310 12.56 -24.15 -13.99
CA HIS A 310 11.69 -23.71 -15.11
C HIS A 310 12.39 -22.58 -15.91
N PRO A 311 12.49 -22.69 -17.25
CA PRO A 311 13.03 -21.64 -18.10
C PRO A 311 11.88 -20.76 -18.63
N ASP A 312 11.99 -19.44 -18.46
CA ASP A 312 11.86 -18.47 -19.56
C ASP A 312 11.78 -17.03 -19.03
N ASN A 313 12.64 -16.18 -19.62
CA ASN A 313 12.62 -14.71 -19.66
C ASN A 313 12.60 -13.90 -18.34
N ALA A 314 13.73 -13.26 -18.02
CA ALA A 314 14.01 -11.86 -18.42
C ALA A 314 15.21 -11.27 -17.65
N GLN A 315 15.96 -10.43 -18.34
CA GLN A 315 17.06 -9.63 -17.82
C GLN A 315 16.60 -8.70 -16.69
N SER A 316 17.36 -8.64 -15.59
CA SER A 316 17.90 -7.42 -14.97
C SER A 316 18.15 -7.60 -13.46
N THR A 317 19.21 -6.93 -13.01
CA THR A 317 19.59 -6.66 -11.61
C THR A 317 20.22 -7.80 -10.80
N THR A 318 21.47 -7.54 -10.41
CA THR A 318 22.18 -8.22 -9.32
C THR A 318 21.32 -8.26 -8.05
N PRO A 319 21.24 -9.39 -7.32
CA PRO A 319 20.53 -9.39 -6.04
C PRO A 319 21.44 -8.75 -4.98
N GLU A 320 21.24 -7.46 -4.76
CA GLU A 320 21.65 -6.79 -3.52
C GLU A 320 20.75 -7.26 -2.36
N ASN A 321 21.38 -7.62 -1.23
CA ASN A 321 20.83 -7.64 0.14
C ASN A 321 19.52 -8.42 0.37
N ILE A 322 19.61 -9.72 0.61
CA ILE A 322 18.49 -10.52 1.17
C ILE A 322 18.84 -10.90 2.62
N THR A 323 18.35 -10.12 3.58
CA THR A 323 18.39 -10.45 5.02
C THR A 323 17.41 -11.60 5.29
N ARG A 324 17.92 -12.77 5.70
CA ARG A 324 17.10 -13.97 5.93
C ARG A 324 16.70 -14.10 7.40
N VAL A 325 15.66 -14.88 7.68
CA VAL A 325 15.34 -15.35 9.04
C VAL A 325 16.54 -16.13 9.58
N HIS A 326 17.09 -15.77 10.74
CA HIS A 326 18.22 -16.50 11.34
C HIS A 326 17.82 -17.08 12.70
N PRO A 327 17.69 -18.42 12.83
CA PRO A 327 17.45 -19.06 14.11
C PRO A 327 18.63 -18.89 15.06
N HIS A 328 18.34 -18.66 16.34
CA HIS A 328 19.33 -18.53 17.41
C HIS A 328 18.97 -19.50 18.52
N PHE A 329 19.94 -20.28 19.00
CA PHE A 329 19.71 -21.23 20.08
C PHE A 329 20.46 -20.84 21.36
N PHE A 330 19.91 -21.27 22.49
CA PHE A 330 20.45 -21.05 23.82
C PHE A 330 20.28 -22.34 24.63
N THR A 331 21.32 -22.75 25.34
CA THR A 331 21.17 -23.79 26.37
C THR A 331 20.89 -23.13 27.73
N LEU A 332 20.31 -23.89 28.66
CA LEU A 332 20.11 -23.38 30.01
C LEU A 332 21.44 -22.94 30.65
N GLU A 333 22.50 -23.72 30.47
CA GLU A 333 23.85 -23.40 30.94
C GLU A 333 24.37 -22.06 30.39
N MET A 334 24.12 -21.75 29.11
CA MET A 334 24.48 -20.46 28.52
C MET A 334 23.72 -19.29 29.15
N LEU A 335 22.44 -19.48 29.48
CA LEU A 335 21.64 -18.46 30.15
C LEU A 335 22.08 -18.26 31.61
N GLU A 336 22.44 -19.34 32.30
CA GLU A 336 22.93 -19.30 33.69
C GLU A 336 24.33 -18.65 33.80
N ALA A 337 25.20 -18.87 32.82
CA ALA A 337 26.52 -18.27 32.76
C ALA A 337 26.49 -16.75 32.57
N ASN A 338 25.37 -16.19 32.10
CA ASN A 338 25.22 -14.75 31.86
C ASN A 338 24.41 -14.07 32.98
N PRO A 339 25.01 -13.16 33.77
CA PRO A 339 24.31 -12.46 34.86
C PRO A 339 23.03 -11.73 34.43
N GLN A 340 22.97 -11.27 33.17
CA GLN A 340 21.80 -10.56 32.64
C GLN A 340 20.55 -11.45 32.55
N TYR A 341 20.70 -12.75 32.32
CA TYR A 341 19.60 -13.70 32.10
C TYR A 341 19.38 -14.64 33.29
N GLN A 342 20.02 -14.38 34.44
CA GLN A 342 19.95 -15.29 35.59
C GLN A 342 18.53 -15.48 36.15
N LYS A 343 17.68 -14.44 36.09
CA LYS A 343 16.27 -14.53 36.49
C LYS A 343 15.48 -15.37 35.48
N LEU A 344 15.69 -15.13 34.18
CA LEU A 344 15.11 -15.93 33.11
C LEU A 344 15.50 -17.41 33.24
N ALA A 345 16.79 -17.71 33.44
CA ALA A 345 17.29 -19.07 33.60
C ALA A 345 16.63 -19.81 34.78
N ALA A 346 16.36 -19.11 35.91
CA ALA A 346 15.69 -19.71 37.05
C ALA A 346 14.27 -20.23 36.73
N MET A 347 13.56 -19.62 35.76
CA MET A 347 12.22 -20.05 35.35
C MET A 347 12.23 -21.33 34.50
N PHE A 348 13.30 -21.55 33.75
CA PHE A 348 13.53 -22.79 32.99
C PHE A 348 14.06 -23.92 33.88
N ARG A 349 14.67 -23.61 35.03
CA ARG A 349 15.24 -24.60 35.95
C ARG A 349 14.19 -25.55 36.53
N GLN A 350 12.97 -25.06 36.75
CA GLN A 350 11.86 -25.85 37.29
C GLN A 350 11.23 -26.77 36.23
N SER A 351 11.52 -26.56 34.95
CA SER A 351 11.07 -27.43 33.86
C SER A 351 12.19 -28.36 33.38
N SER A 352 11.83 -29.32 32.53
CA SER A 352 12.76 -30.24 31.87
C SER A 352 13.48 -29.63 30.67
N ILE A 353 13.21 -28.36 30.34
CA ILE A 353 13.76 -27.68 29.15
C ILE A 353 15.23 -27.35 29.39
N ARG A 354 16.09 -27.75 28.44
CA ARG A 354 17.54 -27.44 28.48
C ARG A 354 18.09 -26.80 27.22
N SER A 355 17.35 -26.86 26.11
CA SER A 355 17.73 -26.24 24.85
C SER A 355 16.56 -25.45 24.27
N ILE A 356 16.81 -24.21 23.88
CA ILE A 356 15.83 -23.24 23.41
C ILE A 356 16.26 -22.78 22.02
N LEU A 357 15.33 -22.79 21.06
CA LEU A 357 15.54 -22.24 19.72
C LEU A 357 14.57 -21.09 19.49
N LEU A 358 15.11 -19.92 19.16
CA LEU A 358 14.37 -18.71 18.80
C LEU A 358 14.47 -18.47 17.29
N ILE A 359 13.33 -18.36 16.64
CA ILE A 359 13.20 -18.14 15.20
C ILE A 359 12.48 -16.81 15.01
N PRO A 360 13.22 -15.69 14.80
CA PRO A 360 12.59 -14.40 14.57
C PRO A 360 11.83 -14.41 13.24
N LEU A 361 10.56 -14.06 13.26
CA LEU A 361 9.76 -13.89 12.04
C LEU A 361 10.05 -12.48 11.50
N GLU A 362 11.19 -12.35 10.83
CA GLU A 362 11.67 -11.09 10.26
C GLU A 362 12.23 -11.30 8.85
N PHE A 363 11.89 -10.39 7.94
CA PHE A 363 12.50 -10.30 6.62
C PHE A 363 12.68 -8.83 6.24
N GLN A 364 13.86 -8.48 5.72
CA GLN A 364 14.20 -7.11 5.33
C GLN A 364 13.88 -6.04 6.40
N GLY A 365 14.14 -6.34 7.68
CA GLY A 365 13.93 -5.41 8.79
C GLY A 365 12.49 -5.33 9.32
N THR A 366 11.54 -6.01 8.69
CA THR A 366 10.14 -6.05 9.14
C THR A 366 9.93 -7.23 10.08
N PHE A 367 9.80 -6.96 11.38
CA PHE A 367 9.56 -7.97 12.41
C PHE A 367 8.06 -8.14 12.70
N VAL A 368 7.58 -9.38 12.64
CA VAL A 368 6.14 -9.68 12.75
C VAL A 368 5.82 -10.66 13.89
N GLY A 369 6.86 -11.20 14.54
CA GLY A 369 6.69 -12.19 15.59
C GLY A 369 7.94 -13.04 15.83
N CYS A 370 7.80 -14.06 16.67
CA CYS A 370 8.84 -15.02 16.97
C CYS A 370 8.24 -16.42 17.17
N LEU A 371 8.85 -17.44 16.57
CA LEU A 371 8.57 -18.84 16.83
C LEU A 371 9.67 -19.39 17.76
N THR A 372 9.27 -19.98 18.88
CA THR A 372 10.17 -20.56 19.88
C THR A 372 9.92 -22.05 20.00
N ILE A 373 10.99 -22.85 20.03
CA ILE A 373 10.93 -24.31 20.23
C ILE A 373 11.82 -24.70 21.41
N PHE A 374 11.33 -25.63 22.23
CA PHE A 374 12.00 -26.12 23.42
C PHE A 374 12.32 -27.62 23.28
N ARG A 375 13.53 -28.03 23.65
CA ARG A 375 13.93 -29.45 23.80
C ARG A 375 14.29 -29.77 25.25
N ASN A 376 13.95 -30.97 25.67
CA ASN A 376 14.25 -31.47 27.02
C ASN A 376 15.73 -31.82 27.18
N GLY A 377 16.21 -31.74 28.41
CA GLY A 377 17.48 -32.37 28.79
C GLY A 377 17.42 -33.88 28.65
N TYR A 378 18.57 -34.50 28.41
CA TYR A 378 18.70 -35.96 28.38
C TYR A 378 19.94 -36.40 29.15
N ASP A 379 19.88 -37.64 29.63
CA ASP A 379 21.02 -38.29 30.27
C ASP A 379 21.76 -39.14 29.24
N LEU A 380 23.08 -38.96 29.16
CA LEU A 380 23.95 -39.70 28.27
C LEU A 380 24.73 -40.75 29.06
N GLU A 381 24.54 -42.01 28.68
CA GLU A 381 25.31 -43.15 29.19
C GLU A 381 26.32 -43.61 28.13
N VAL A 382 27.61 -43.52 28.45
CA VAL A 382 28.70 -43.98 27.57
C VAL A 382 29.44 -45.13 28.23
N ARG A 383 29.53 -46.27 27.54
CA ARG A 383 30.30 -47.44 27.98
C ARG A 383 31.68 -47.39 27.37
N TRP A 384 32.70 -47.15 28.18
CA TRP A 384 34.09 -47.14 27.74
C TRP A 384 34.75 -48.50 27.95
N ALA A 385 35.64 -48.89 27.04
CA ALA A 385 36.48 -50.07 27.22
C ALA A 385 37.59 -49.74 28.23
N GLY A 386 37.32 -49.79 29.53
CA GLY A 386 38.24 -49.48 30.64
C GLY A 386 38.23 -48.00 31.04
N LYS A 387 38.46 -47.73 32.32
CA LYS A 387 38.47 -46.38 32.88
C LYS A 387 39.57 -45.51 32.25
N HIS A 388 39.17 -44.41 31.62
CA HIS A 388 40.10 -43.45 31.03
C HIS A 388 40.87 -42.70 32.12
N ILE A 389 42.21 -42.66 32.00
CA ILE A 389 43.10 -41.84 32.82
C ILE A 389 43.87 -40.97 31.84
N ALA A 390 43.70 -39.65 31.92
CA ALA A 390 44.38 -38.73 31.02
C ALA A 390 45.91 -38.76 31.27
N ASP A 391 46.67 -39.27 30.31
CA ASP A 391 48.13 -39.11 30.25
C ASP A 391 48.47 -38.14 29.12
N ALA A 392 48.79 -36.89 29.47
CA ALA A 392 49.10 -35.83 28.50
C ALA A 392 50.33 -36.15 27.61
N ARG A 393 51.16 -37.13 27.98
CA ARG A 393 52.35 -37.53 27.21
C ARG A 393 52.10 -38.74 26.31
N HIS A 394 50.91 -39.36 26.36
CA HIS A 394 50.58 -40.61 25.68
C HIS A 394 51.62 -41.73 25.91
N ALA A 395 52.30 -41.69 27.07
CA ALA A 395 53.50 -42.48 27.32
C ALA A 395 53.20 -43.88 27.87
N HIS A 396 51.98 -44.09 28.39
CA HIS A 396 51.55 -45.36 28.96
C HIS A 396 50.21 -45.79 28.36
N PRO A 397 50.06 -47.06 27.98
CA PRO A 397 48.78 -47.57 27.56
C PRO A 397 47.86 -47.77 28.76
N ARG A 398 46.57 -47.90 28.48
CA ARG A 398 45.57 -48.22 29.52
C ARG A 398 45.82 -49.59 30.13
N ARG A 399 45.49 -49.71 31.43
CA ARG A 399 45.80 -50.91 32.25
C ARG A 399 44.73 -52.00 32.20
N SER A 400 43.51 -51.66 31.78
CA SER A 400 42.38 -52.59 31.69
C SER A 400 41.47 -52.18 30.53
N PHE A 401 40.71 -53.13 29.99
CA PHE A 401 39.66 -52.92 28.99
C PHE A 401 38.27 -53.33 29.51
N GLU A 402 38.14 -53.59 30.82
CA GLU A 402 36.86 -53.88 31.45
C GLU A 402 35.86 -52.73 31.27
N GLU A 403 34.59 -53.04 31.05
CA GLU A 403 33.56 -52.03 30.82
C GLU A 403 33.49 -51.00 31.96
N TRP A 404 33.56 -49.71 31.61
CA TRP A 404 33.40 -48.59 32.53
C TRP A 404 32.29 -47.66 32.04
N LEU A 405 31.25 -47.47 32.86
CA LEU A 405 30.10 -46.64 32.54
C LEU A 405 30.32 -45.19 33.00
N GLU A 406 30.25 -44.25 32.07
CA GLU A 406 30.16 -42.81 32.33
C GLU A 406 28.71 -42.36 32.15
N VAL A 407 28.13 -41.72 33.16
CA VAL A 407 26.78 -41.14 33.10
C VAL A 407 26.91 -39.62 33.21
N ARG A 408 26.47 -38.91 32.16
CA ARG A 408 26.36 -37.44 32.15
C ARG A 408 24.89 -37.07 32.19
N GLN A 409 24.48 -36.32 33.19
CA GLN A 409 23.07 -35.98 33.40
C GLN A 409 22.73 -34.59 32.86
N ASP A 410 21.46 -34.42 32.50
CA ASP A 410 20.83 -33.13 32.20
C ASP A 410 21.51 -32.34 31.06
N LEU A 411 21.98 -33.05 30.04
CA LEU A 411 22.63 -32.45 28.88
C LEU A 411 21.60 -31.76 27.97
N ALA A 412 21.96 -30.59 27.47
CA ALA A 412 21.16 -29.89 26.47
C ALA A 412 21.37 -30.54 25.09
N PRO A 413 20.29 -30.99 24.41
CA PRO A 413 20.41 -31.49 23.04
C PRO A 413 20.87 -30.37 22.11
N ALA A 414 21.84 -30.71 21.26
CA ALA A 414 22.35 -29.84 20.22
C ALA A 414 21.28 -29.63 19.14
N TRP A 415 21.36 -28.49 18.45
CA TRP A 415 20.60 -28.23 17.23
C TRP A 415 21.51 -28.53 16.05
N SER A 416 21.12 -29.49 15.22
CA SER A 416 21.92 -29.83 14.04
C SER A 416 21.82 -28.72 12.98
N PRO A 417 22.76 -28.61 12.03
CA PRO A 417 22.62 -27.70 10.90
C PRO A 417 21.31 -27.90 10.12
N GLU A 418 20.84 -29.13 10.02
CA GLU A 418 19.57 -29.50 9.37
C GLU A 418 18.35 -29.00 10.16
N ASP A 419 18.39 -29.10 11.50
CA ASP A 419 17.35 -28.53 12.37
C ASP A 419 17.25 -27.01 12.18
N LEU A 420 18.41 -26.33 12.18
CA LEU A 420 18.47 -24.88 12.02
C LEU A 420 17.97 -24.45 10.64
N TRP A 421 18.32 -25.17 9.58
CA TRP A 421 17.80 -24.91 8.24
C TRP A 421 16.29 -25.12 8.14
N LEU A 422 15.77 -26.20 8.74
CA LEU A 422 14.33 -26.46 8.76
C LEU A 422 13.60 -25.38 9.55
N ALA A 423 14.09 -25.02 10.73
CA ALA A 423 13.57 -23.94 11.56
C ALA A 423 13.53 -22.58 10.83
N GLN A 424 14.61 -22.24 10.12
CA GLN A 424 14.68 -21.04 9.27
C GLN A 424 13.59 -21.09 8.18
N SER A 425 13.45 -22.23 7.50
CA SER A 425 12.48 -22.41 6.42
C SER A 425 11.04 -22.34 6.91
N ILE A 426 10.74 -22.95 8.06
CA ILE A 426 9.43 -22.83 8.74
C ILE A 426 9.15 -21.38 9.10
N GLY A 427 10.11 -20.70 9.73
CA GLY A 427 9.98 -19.28 10.08
C GLY A 427 9.69 -18.40 8.87
N MET A 428 10.33 -18.67 7.73
CA MET A 428 10.07 -17.96 6.48
C MET A 428 8.64 -18.20 5.96
N HIS A 429 8.15 -19.44 5.95
CA HIS A 429 6.78 -19.74 5.50
C HIS A 429 5.73 -19.06 6.38
N VAL A 430 5.92 -19.11 7.70
CA VAL A 430 5.03 -18.43 8.66
C VAL A 430 5.08 -16.91 8.47
N TYR A 431 6.28 -16.33 8.30
CA TYR A 431 6.46 -14.90 8.00
C TYR A 431 5.70 -14.50 6.73
N MET A 432 5.92 -15.23 5.62
CA MET A 432 5.30 -14.92 4.33
C MET A 432 3.77 -14.99 4.40
N ALA A 433 3.22 -16.01 5.06
CA ALA A 433 1.77 -16.12 5.24
C ALA A 433 1.20 -14.99 6.11
N LEU A 434 1.91 -14.57 7.16
CA LEU A 434 1.52 -13.42 7.98
C LEU A 434 1.55 -12.12 7.18
N MET A 435 2.59 -11.90 6.37
CA MET A 435 2.71 -10.72 5.53
C MET A 435 1.70 -10.67 4.41
N GLN A 436 1.47 -11.77 3.71
CA GLN A 436 0.42 -11.85 2.71
C GLN A 436 -0.94 -11.44 3.30
N ARG A 437 -1.28 -11.92 4.50
CA ARG A 437 -2.53 -11.55 5.18
C ARG A 437 -2.57 -10.08 5.62
N ARG A 438 -1.47 -9.52 6.12
CA ARG A 438 -1.41 -8.08 6.46
C ARG A 438 -1.57 -7.23 5.20
N VAL A 439 -0.93 -7.60 4.10
CA VAL A 439 -1.04 -6.93 2.80
C VAL A 439 -2.45 -7.05 2.25
N GLU A 440 -3.06 -8.24 2.25
CA GLU A 440 -4.46 -8.44 1.82
C GLU A 440 -5.43 -7.60 2.66
N SER A 441 -5.24 -7.55 3.98
CA SER A 441 -6.07 -6.74 4.88
C SER A 441 -5.90 -5.25 4.61
N MET A 442 -4.66 -4.80 4.42
CA MET A 442 -4.35 -3.42 4.05
C MET A 442 -4.95 -3.06 2.68
N MET A 443 -4.83 -3.94 1.69
CA MET A 443 -5.41 -3.76 0.36
C MET A 443 -6.93 -3.70 0.43
N ARG A 444 -7.58 -4.57 1.21
CA ARG A 444 -9.04 -4.51 1.43
C ARG A 444 -9.44 -3.19 2.10
N TYR A 445 -8.68 -2.75 3.09
CA TYR A 445 -8.93 -1.46 3.75
C TYR A 445 -8.76 -0.30 2.77
N GLN A 446 -7.66 -0.23 2.02
CA GLN A 446 -7.42 0.78 0.99
C GLN A 446 -8.43 0.72 -0.17
N ALA A 447 -8.92 -0.47 -0.53
CA ALA A 447 -9.94 -0.65 -1.54
C ALA A 447 -11.32 -0.18 -1.08
N SER A 448 -11.54 -0.03 0.23
CA SER A 448 -12.83 0.33 0.83
C SER A 448 -12.83 1.69 1.54
N HIS A 449 -11.67 2.30 1.81
CA HIS A 449 -11.53 3.56 2.53
C HIS A 449 -10.66 4.56 1.77
N ASP A 450 -10.95 5.84 1.96
CA ASP A 450 -10.16 6.96 1.44
C ASP A 450 -8.89 7.16 2.31
N PRO A 451 -7.68 7.18 1.72
CA PRO A 451 -6.43 7.26 2.48
C PRO A 451 -6.21 8.61 3.17
N LEU A 452 -6.87 9.69 2.73
CA LEU A 452 -6.69 11.02 3.32
C LEU A 452 -7.53 11.21 4.58
N THR A 453 -8.80 10.81 4.51
CA THR A 453 -9.80 11.06 5.57
C THR A 453 -10.10 9.82 6.42
N ALA A 454 -9.63 8.64 6.02
CA ALA A 454 -9.95 7.33 6.59
C ALA A 454 -11.46 7.00 6.61
N LEU A 455 -12.29 7.76 5.89
CA LEU A 455 -13.71 7.45 5.70
C LEU A 455 -13.88 6.33 4.64
N PRO A 456 -15.01 5.60 4.66
CA PRO A 456 -15.44 4.79 3.53
C PRO A 456 -15.29 5.53 2.20
N ASN A 457 -14.82 4.83 1.18
CA ASN A 457 -14.76 5.34 -0.18
C ASN A 457 -16.06 5.02 -0.93
N ARG A 458 -16.14 5.46 -2.19
CA ARG A 458 -17.26 5.21 -3.09
C ARG A 458 -17.71 3.73 -3.15
N VAL A 459 -16.78 2.78 -3.12
CA VAL A 459 -17.11 1.35 -3.24
C VAL A 459 -17.82 0.86 -1.98
N LEU A 460 -17.22 1.11 -0.81
CA LEU A 460 -17.82 0.70 0.46
C LEU A 460 -19.15 1.42 0.73
N PHE A 461 -19.26 2.70 0.36
CA PHE A 461 -20.51 3.44 0.48
C PHE A 461 -21.64 2.81 -0.35
N ALA A 462 -21.37 2.44 -1.60
CA ALA A 462 -22.38 1.79 -2.45
C ALA A 462 -22.85 0.43 -1.87
N GLU A 463 -21.94 -0.34 -1.28
CA GLU A 463 -22.28 -1.58 -0.57
C GLU A 463 -23.13 -1.32 0.68
N GLN A 464 -22.80 -0.29 1.46
CA GLN A 464 -23.59 0.12 2.63
C GLN A 464 -25.00 0.58 2.25
N VAL A 465 -25.15 1.35 1.17
CA VAL A 465 -26.47 1.76 0.64
C VAL A 465 -27.26 0.53 0.19
N ALA A 466 -26.64 -0.41 -0.53
CA ALA A 466 -27.31 -1.63 -0.97
C ALA A 466 -27.84 -2.46 0.21
N LEU A 467 -27.05 -2.58 1.28
CA LEU A 467 -27.46 -3.28 2.49
C LEU A 467 -28.61 -2.55 3.20
N ALA A 468 -28.50 -1.22 3.36
CA ALA A 468 -29.55 -0.42 3.99
C ALA A 468 -30.87 -0.47 3.22
N LEU A 469 -30.84 -0.48 1.88
CA LEU A 469 -32.03 -0.65 1.05
C LEU A 469 -32.67 -2.03 1.23
N ALA A 470 -31.85 -3.08 1.31
CA ALA A 470 -32.33 -4.43 1.56
C ALA A 470 -33.01 -4.54 2.93
N ASP A 471 -32.44 -3.92 3.96
CA ASP A 471 -33.01 -3.90 5.32
C ASP A 471 -34.32 -3.08 5.37
N ALA A 472 -34.32 -1.89 4.77
CA ALA A 472 -35.48 -0.99 4.75
C ALA A 472 -36.70 -1.58 4.03
N TYR A 473 -36.48 -2.38 2.98
CA TYR A 473 -37.54 -3.10 2.27
C TYR A 473 -38.36 -4.03 3.19
N TYR A 474 -37.73 -4.65 4.20
CA TYR A 474 -38.42 -5.53 5.15
C TYR A 474 -39.06 -4.80 6.32
N CYS A 475 -38.62 -3.58 6.63
CA CYS A 475 -39.04 -2.81 7.81
C CYS A 475 -40.04 -1.69 7.51
N ASP A 476 -40.39 -1.45 6.24
CA ASP A 476 -41.25 -0.34 5.78
C ASP A 476 -40.72 1.04 6.22
N GLU A 477 -39.39 1.21 6.12
CA GLU A 477 -38.68 2.43 6.49
C GLU A 477 -38.06 3.10 5.26
N MET A 478 -37.75 4.40 5.37
CA MET A 478 -37.08 5.15 4.30
C MET A 478 -35.56 5.15 4.50
N VAL A 479 -34.84 5.23 3.37
CA VAL A 479 -33.38 5.43 3.35
C VAL A 479 -33.08 6.75 2.64
N GLY A 480 -32.33 7.62 3.30
CA GLY A 480 -31.84 8.87 2.72
C GLY A 480 -30.40 8.73 2.24
N VAL A 481 -30.12 9.19 1.02
CA VAL A 481 -28.77 9.34 0.47
C VAL A 481 -28.53 10.81 0.20
N ALA A 482 -27.39 11.34 0.65
CA ALA A 482 -27.02 12.73 0.43
C ALA A 482 -25.67 12.86 -0.28
N PHE A 483 -25.56 13.84 -1.16
CA PHE A 483 -24.34 14.31 -1.80
C PHE A 483 -24.00 15.71 -1.29
N LEU A 484 -22.80 15.89 -0.76
CA LEU A 484 -22.30 17.15 -0.23
C LEU A 484 -21.03 17.54 -0.97
N ASP A 485 -20.97 18.77 -1.46
CA ASP A 485 -19.78 19.33 -2.09
C ASP A 485 -19.39 20.65 -1.41
N LEU A 486 -18.09 20.84 -1.20
CA LEU A 486 -17.55 22.03 -0.55
C LEU A 486 -17.46 23.21 -1.53
N ASP A 487 -18.19 24.28 -1.25
CA ASP A 487 -18.25 25.44 -2.12
C ASP A 487 -16.89 26.14 -2.20
N ARG A 488 -16.43 26.38 -3.44
CA ARG A 488 -15.18 27.11 -3.74
C ARG A 488 -13.91 26.46 -3.17
N PHE A 489 -13.92 25.16 -2.87
CA PHE A 489 -12.72 24.45 -2.40
C PHE A 489 -11.55 24.54 -3.39
N LYS A 490 -11.82 24.51 -4.70
CA LYS A 490 -10.80 24.73 -5.73
C LYS A 490 -10.04 26.06 -5.53
N THR A 491 -10.74 27.14 -5.20
CA THR A 491 -10.11 28.45 -4.92
C THR A 491 -9.16 28.37 -3.73
N ILE A 492 -9.49 27.58 -2.70
CA ILE A 492 -8.62 27.36 -1.55
C ILE A 492 -7.35 26.64 -1.97
N ASN A 493 -7.47 25.54 -2.73
CA ASN A 493 -6.32 24.81 -3.26
C ASN A 493 -5.44 25.68 -4.15
N ASP A 494 -6.03 26.48 -5.05
CA ASP A 494 -5.30 27.34 -5.97
C ASP A 494 -4.57 28.49 -5.24
N THR A 495 -5.11 28.95 -4.10
CA THR A 495 -4.55 30.07 -3.33
C THR A 495 -3.51 29.63 -2.28
N LEU A 496 -3.75 28.49 -1.62
CA LEU A 496 -3.01 28.06 -0.42
C LEU A 496 -2.24 26.74 -0.61
N GLY A 497 -2.47 26.06 -1.73
CA GLY A 497 -1.83 24.78 -2.06
C GLY A 497 -2.55 23.56 -1.48
N HIS A 498 -2.29 22.41 -2.11
CA HIS A 498 -2.98 21.16 -1.82
C HIS A 498 -2.79 20.65 -0.39
N THR A 499 -1.66 20.93 0.27
CA THR A 499 -1.42 20.49 1.65
C THR A 499 -2.42 21.09 2.64
N ILE A 500 -2.79 22.36 2.46
CA ILE A 500 -3.76 23.05 3.31
C ILE A 500 -5.18 22.56 2.99
N GLY A 501 -5.49 22.33 1.70
CA GLY A 501 -6.75 21.72 1.30
C GLY A 501 -6.95 20.31 1.87
N ASP A 502 -5.89 19.49 1.89
CA ASP A 502 -5.92 18.15 2.46
C ASP A 502 -6.22 18.16 3.97
N GLU A 503 -5.63 19.11 4.71
CA GLU A 503 -5.92 19.28 6.13
C GLU A 503 -7.35 19.78 6.37
N LEU A 504 -7.84 20.70 5.54
CA LEU A 504 -9.23 21.14 5.57
C LEU A 504 -10.19 19.97 5.37
N LEU A 505 -9.92 19.09 4.41
CA LEU A 505 -10.73 17.89 4.16
C LEU A 505 -10.76 16.94 5.36
N ARG A 506 -9.64 16.75 6.07
CA ARG A 506 -9.61 15.97 7.32
C ARG A 506 -10.48 16.59 8.40
N GLN A 507 -10.39 17.90 8.60
CA GLN A 507 -11.21 18.59 9.60
C GLN A 507 -12.71 18.57 9.23
N VAL A 508 -13.04 18.72 7.95
CA VAL A 508 -14.41 18.58 7.43
C VAL A 508 -14.96 17.18 7.73
N ALA A 509 -14.19 16.13 7.42
CA ALA A 509 -14.58 14.76 7.71
C ALA A 509 -14.89 14.54 9.20
N VAL A 510 -14.00 15.02 10.09
CA VAL A 510 -14.20 14.94 11.55
C VAL A 510 -15.44 15.71 12.00
N ARG A 511 -15.67 16.90 11.44
CA ARG A 511 -16.80 17.76 11.82
C ARG A 511 -18.14 17.20 11.36
N LEU A 512 -18.20 16.69 10.12
CA LEU A 512 -19.37 16.01 9.58
C LEU A 512 -19.69 14.75 10.40
N HIS A 513 -18.68 13.93 10.71
CA HIS A 513 -18.88 12.70 11.48
C HIS A 513 -19.47 12.97 12.88
N LYS A 514 -19.07 14.06 13.54
CA LYS A 514 -19.63 14.48 14.84
C LYS A 514 -21.10 14.90 14.78
N CYS A 515 -21.62 15.26 13.61
CA CYS A 515 -23.01 15.66 13.43
C CYS A 515 -23.94 14.46 13.23
N LEU A 516 -23.39 13.27 12.96
CA LEU A 516 -24.14 12.07 12.63
C LEU A 516 -24.45 11.23 13.86
N ARG A 517 -25.61 10.56 13.84
CA ARG A 517 -26.01 9.62 14.88
C ARG A 517 -25.40 8.25 14.64
N GLU A 518 -25.41 7.43 15.69
CA GLU A 518 -25.05 6.02 15.60
C GLU A 518 -25.96 5.30 14.58
N GLY A 519 -25.36 4.68 13.56
CA GLY A 519 -26.06 4.04 12.43
C GLY A 519 -26.01 4.82 11.11
N ASP A 520 -25.83 6.14 11.13
CA ASP A 520 -25.57 6.91 9.91
C ASP A 520 -24.14 6.65 9.42
N SER A 521 -23.93 6.69 8.09
CA SER A 521 -22.60 6.51 7.50
C SER A 521 -22.16 7.72 6.70
N LEU A 522 -20.89 8.10 6.83
CA LEU A 522 -20.24 9.17 6.08
C LEU A 522 -19.15 8.57 5.21
N ALA A 523 -19.10 8.94 3.94
CA ALA A 523 -18.08 8.51 2.99
C ALA A 523 -17.51 9.69 2.22
N ARG A 524 -16.28 9.55 1.72
CA ARG A 524 -15.71 10.49 0.77
C ARG A 524 -15.85 9.92 -0.64
N TRP A 525 -16.57 10.62 -1.50
CA TRP A 525 -16.86 10.16 -2.86
C TRP A 525 -15.66 10.40 -3.79
N GLY A 526 -15.02 11.57 -3.66
CA GLY A 526 -13.82 11.96 -4.39
C GLY A 526 -13.61 13.47 -4.32
N GLY A 527 -12.36 13.94 -4.42
CA GLY A 527 -12.07 15.39 -4.37
C GLY A 527 -12.60 16.04 -3.09
N ASP A 528 -13.49 17.00 -3.24
CA ASP A 528 -14.21 17.76 -2.21
C ASP A 528 -15.64 17.27 -1.94
N GLU A 529 -16.00 16.12 -2.49
CA GLU A 529 -17.34 15.53 -2.39
C GLU A 529 -17.42 14.47 -1.28
N PHE A 530 -18.45 14.59 -0.46
CA PHE A 530 -18.81 13.66 0.60
C PHE A 530 -20.21 13.10 0.35
N THR A 531 -20.42 11.86 0.78
CA THR A 531 -21.73 11.20 0.69
C THR A 531 -22.17 10.72 2.05
N LEU A 532 -23.47 10.81 2.31
CA LEU A 532 -24.07 10.42 3.58
C LEU A 532 -25.19 9.41 3.35
N LEU A 533 -25.24 8.40 4.21
CA LEU A 533 -26.30 7.41 4.27
C LEU A 533 -27.03 7.58 5.59
N LEU A 534 -28.34 7.81 5.50
CA LEU A 534 -29.25 8.04 6.61
C LEU A 534 -30.31 6.91 6.61
N PRO A 535 -30.03 5.76 7.27
CA PRO A 535 -30.97 4.64 7.33
C PRO A 535 -32.10 4.90 8.34
N HIS A 536 -33.18 4.12 8.27
CA HIS A 536 -34.27 4.14 9.26
C HIS A 536 -34.95 5.52 9.42
N LEU A 537 -35.22 6.22 8.31
CA LEU A 537 -36.00 7.46 8.32
C LEU A 537 -37.50 7.14 8.41
N LYS A 538 -38.25 7.88 9.23
CA LYS A 538 -39.70 7.68 9.42
C LYS A 538 -40.51 8.57 8.50
N SER A 539 -39.98 9.74 8.14
CA SER A 539 -40.62 10.68 7.24
C SER A 539 -39.58 11.47 6.44
N ALA A 540 -39.98 12.01 5.28
CA ALA A 540 -39.15 12.94 4.52
C ALA A 540 -38.82 14.24 5.30
N GLU A 541 -39.64 14.59 6.30
CA GLU A 541 -39.46 15.77 7.15
C GLU A 541 -38.26 15.62 8.10
N ASP A 542 -37.82 14.38 8.38
CA ASP A 542 -36.69 14.09 9.26
C ASP A 542 -35.34 14.54 8.68
N ILE A 543 -35.26 14.67 7.34
CA ILE A 543 -34.02 15.04 6.63
C ILE A 543 -33.68 16.52 6.78
N GLY A 544 -34.67 17.40 6.75
CA GLY A 544 -34.45 18.85 6.75
C GLY A 544 -33.64 19.35 7.94
N PRO A 545 -33.93 18.91 9.19
CA PRO A 545 -33.12 19.23 10.36
C PRO A 545 -31.66 18.75 10.26
N ILE A 546 -31.43 17.53 9.78
CA ILE A 546 -30.08 16.94 9.63
C ILE A 546 -29.28 17.76 8.60
N ALA A 547 -29.88 18.07 7.45
CA ALA A 547 -29.27 18.89 6.41
C ALA A 547 -28.86 20.28 6.93
N LYS A 548 -29.76 20.95 7.67
CA LYS A 548 -29.47 22.25 8.28
C LYS A 548 -28.36 22.18 9.32
N GLN A 549 -28.32 21.12 10.12
CA GLN A 549 -27.28 20.89 11.12
C GLN A 549 -25.90 20.72 10.46
N LEU A 550 -25.82 19.92 9.39
CA LEU A 550 -24.57 19.72 8.65
C LEU A 550 -24.05 21.03 8.04
N LEU A 551 -24.93 21.79 7.36
CA LEU A 551 -24.57 23.08 6.76
C LEU A 551 -24.15 24.12 7.81
N ALA A 552 -24.85 24.16 8.95
CA ALA A 552 -24.51 25.06 10.06
C ALA A 552 -23.14 24.70 10.67
N ALA A 553 -22.85 23.42 10.86
CA ALA A 553 -21.56 22.97 11.38
C ALA A 553 -20.39 23.31 10.42
N LEU A 554 -20.60 23.19 9.12
CA LEU A 554 -19.59 23.59 8.14
C LEU A 554 -19.40 25.10 8.05
N SER A 555 -20.42 25.89 8.37
CA SER A 555 -20.34 27.37 8.37
C SER A 555 -19.47 27.94 9.51
N GLU A 556 -19.15 27.15 10.53
CA GLU A 556 -18.19 27.54 11.58
C GLU A 556 -16.76 27.61 11.05
N PRO A 557 -15.90 28.52 11.55
CA PRO A 557 -14.53 28.66 11.05
C PRO A 557 -13.70 27.39 11.24
N PHE A 558 -12.83 27.10 10.28
CA PHE A 558 -11.78 26.09 10.35
C PHE A 558 -10.45 26.77 10.66
N PHE A 559 -9.69 26.19 11.59
CA PHE A 559 -8.39 26.72 11.99
C PHE A 559 -7.28 25.89 11.35
N LEU A 560 -6.56 26.48 10.38
CA LEU A 560 -5.44 25.85 9.67
C LEU A 560 -4.20 26.76 9.83
N ASP A 561 -3.08 26.22 10.31
CA ASP A 561 -1.82 26.98 10.53
C ASP A 561 -2.00 28.35 11.23
N ALA A 562 -2.89 28.41 12.23
CA ALA A 562 -3.26 29.60 13.00
C ALA A 562 -4.03 30.72 12.24
N GLN A 563 -4.63 30.39 11.09
CA GLN A 563 -5.55 31.26 10.35
C GLN A 563 -6.98 30.68 10.33
N GLU A 564 -7.97 31.56 10.25
CA GLU A 564 -9.40 31.19 10.17
C GLU A 564 -9.87 31.13 8.73
N PHE A 565 -10.50 30.01 8.37
CA PHE A 565 -11.09 29.77 7.05
C PHE A 565 -12.58 29.51 7.16
N TYR A 566 -13.34 30.12 6.26
CA TYR A 566 -14.77 29.92 6.15
C TYR A 566 -15.06 29.18 4.85
N ILE A 567 -15.73 28.04 4.97
CA ILE A 567 -16.18 27.25 3.82
C ILE A 567 -17.66 26.93 4.00
N THR A 568 -18.39 26.89 2.91
CA THR A 568 -19.78 26.47 2.88
C THR A 568 -19.90 25.19 2.07
N ALA A 569 -21.06 24.55 2.10
CA ALA A 569 -21.31 23.37 1.27
C ALA A 569 -22.67 23.44 0.60
N SER A 570 -22.78 22.76 -0.53
CA SER A 570 -24.03 22.53 -1.21
C SER A 570 -24.42 21.06 -1.03
N LEU A 571 -25.65 20.80 -0.59
CA LEU A 571 -26.14 19.45 -0.27
C LEU A 571 -27.31 19.05 -1.17
N GLY A 572 -27.27 17.86 -1.75
CA GLY A 572 -28.36 17.24 -2.49
C GLY A 572 -28.82 15.96 -1.82
N LEU A 573 -30.13 15.70 -1.80
CA LEU A 573 -30.72 14.59 -1.06
C LEU A 573 -31.70 13.81 -1.94
N ALA A 574 -31.65 12.49 -1.85
CA ALA A 574 -32.61 11.56 -2.46
C ALA A 574 -33.10 10.53 -1.43
N LEU A 575 -34.37 10.17 -1.52
CA LEU A 575 -35.09 9.30 -0.60
C LEU A 575 -35.57 8.02 -1.29
N SER A 576 -35.27 6.86 -0.71
CA SER A 576 -35.91 5.61 -1.11
C SER A 576 -37.20 5.38 -0.31
N PRO A 577 -38.31 4.93 -0.94
CA PRO A 577 -38.42 4.52 -2.35
C PRO A 577 -38.79 5.64 -3.35
N TYR A 578 -39.10 6.86 -2.89
CA TYR A 578 -39.69 7.92 -3.73
C TYR A 578 -38.82 8.38 -4.91
N ASP A 579 -37.54 8.59 -4.64
CA ASP A 579 -36.54 9.07 -5.59
C ASP A 579 -35.69 7.92 -6.16
N GLY A 580 -36.02 6.67 -5.87
CA GLY A 580 -35.31 5.50 -6.39
C GLY A 580 -35.27 4.31 -5.42
N GLU A 581 -35.24 3.11 -5.98
CA GLU A 581 -35.18 1.84 -5.22
C GLU A 581 -33.82 1.13 -5.36
N ASP A 582 -32.93 1.66 -6.18
CA ASP A 582 -31.58 1.13 -6.37
C ASP A 582 -30.50 2.17 -6.07
N VAL A 583 -29.32 1.68 -5.69
CA VAL A 583 -28.15 2.48 -5.31
C VAL A 583 -27.78 3.49 -6.40
N GLY A 584 -27.79 3.08 -7.67
CA GLY A 584 -27.37 3.92 -8.78
C GLY A 584 -28.32 5.09 -9.02
N THR A 585 -29.62 4.83 -8.95
CA THR A 585 -30.66 5.87 -9.10
C THR A 585 -30.61 6.89 -7.96
N LEU A 586 -30.54 6.43 -6.70
CA LEU A 586 -30.50 7.33 -5.54
C LEU A 586 -29.26 8.24 -5.55
N LEU A 587 -28.08 7.68 -5.83
CA LEU A 587 -26.85 8.47 -5.93
C LEU A 587 -26.94 9.51 -7.04
N LYS A 588 -27.44 9.13 -8.22
CA LYS A 588 -27.62 10.04 -9.36
C LYS A 588 -28.59 11.18 -9.03
N HIS A 589 -29.68 10.88 -8.33
CA HIS A 589 -30.69 11.88 -7.96
C HIS A 589 -30.20 12.82 -6.85
N ALA A 590 -29.46 12.30 -5.87
CA ALA A 590 -28.82 13.13 -4.84
C ALA A 590 -27.78 14.08 -5.46
N ASP A 591 -26.96 13.61 -6.41
CA ASP A 591 -26.00 14.44 -7.15
C ASP A 591 -26.70 15.55 -7.96
N ALA A 592 -27.77 15.22 -8.69
CA ALA A 592 -28.55 16.20 -9.45
C ALA A 592 -29.16 17.29 -8.54
N ALA A 593 -29.66 16.91 -7.36
CA ALA A 593 -30.18 17.85 -6.37
C ALA A 593 -29.06 18.76 -5.81
N MET A 594 -27.86 18.22 -5.58
CA MET A 594 -26.70 18.98 -5.09
C MET A 594 -26.29 20.06 -6.10
N HIS A 595 -26.23 19.72 -7.40
CA HIS A 595 -25.97 20.69 -8.46
C HIS A 595 -27.05 21.78 -8.54
N GLN A 596 -28.31 21.47 -8.23
CA GLN A 596 -29.35 22.48 -8.12
C GLN A 596 -29.14 23.39 -6.89
N ALA A 597 -28.71 22.84 -5.75
CA ALA A 597 -28.36 23.62 -4.58
C ALA A 597 -27.25 24.64 -4.90
N LYS A 598 -26.23 24.22 -5.67
CA LYS A 598 -25.17 25.12 -6.17
C LYS A 598 -25.73 26.27 -7.02
N ARG A 599 -26.71 26.00 -7.89
CA ARG A 599 -27.35 27.01 -8.76
C ARG A 599 -28.26 27.97 -8.02
N GLN A 600 -28.86 27.56 -6.90
CA GLN A 600 -29.75 28.40 -6.09
C GLN A 600 -29.02 29.34 -5.12
N GLY A 601 -27.70 29.52 -5.29
CA GLY A 601 -26.91 30.47 -4.49
C GLY A 601 -25.90 29.83 -3.54
N LYS A 602 -25.69 28.50 -3.60
CA LYS A 602 -24.76 27.74 -2.74
C LYS A 602 -25.13 27.81 -1.25
N ASN A 603 -24.38 27.16 -0.37
CA ASN A 603 -24.66 27.10 1.07
C ASN A 603 -26.12 26.71 1.42
N THR A 604 -26.68 25.74 0.71
CA THR A 604 -28.07 25.32 0.87
C THR A 604 -28.20 23.82 0.59
N PHE A 605 -29.37 23.26 0.89
CA PHE A 605 -29.71 21.89 0.53
C PHE A 605 -30.91 21.85 -0.40
N GLN A 606 -31.01 20.80 -1.22
CA GLN A 606 -32.16 20.51 -2.06
C GLN A 606 -32.53 19.03 -1.96
N LEU A 607 -33.83 18.76 -1.89
CA LEU A 607 -34.38 17.42 -2.11
C LEU A 607 -34.58 17.22 -3.61
N TYR A 608 -34.41 15.98 -4.08
CA TYR A 608 -34.69 15.64 -5.46
C TYR A 608 -36.19 15.76 -5.78
N PHE A 609 -36.48 16.22 -7.00
CA PHE A 609 -37.81 16.30 -7.61
C PHE A 609 -37.65 16.03 -9.12
N GLU A 610 -38.62 15.37 -9.75
CA GLU A 610 -38.51 14.87 -11.14
C GLU A 610 -38.25 15.97 -12.20
N GLU A 611 -38.66 17.21 -11.94
CA GLU A 611 -38.45 18.40 -12.80
C GLU A 611 -36.96 18.82 -12.92
N ILE A 612 -36.06 18.26 -12.11
CA ILE A 612 -34.64 18.62 -12.05
C ILE A 612 -33.83 18.00 -13.20
N ASN A 613 -34.20 16.79 -13.66
CA ASN A 613 -33.41 16.01 -14.62
C ASN A 613 -33.50 16.55 -16.06
N SER A 614 -34.66 17.08 -16.48
CA SER A 614 -34.85 17.64 -17.82
C SER A 614 -34.03 18.92 -18.02
N ARG A 615 -34.05 19.83 -17.03
CA ARG A 615 -33.31 21.09 -17.09
C ARG A 615 -31.80 20.95 -17.11
N ALA A 616 -31.24 19.93 -16.45
CA ALA A 616 -29.78 19.72 -16.45
C ALA A 616 -29.25 19.25 -17.81
N LEU A 617 -29.99 18.35 -18.49
CA LEU A 617 -29.66 17.91 -19.85
C LEU A 617 -29.88 19.02 -20.89
N GLU A 618 -30.94 19.80 -20.76
CA GLU A 618 -31.18 20.98 -21.61
C GLU A 618 -30.07 22.02 -21.46
N TYR A 619 -29.55 22.23 -20.24
CA TYR A 619 -28.47 23.17 -19.97
C TYR A 619 -27.14 22.77 -20.64
N LEU A 620 -26.76 21.49 -20.53
CA LEU A 620 -25.57 20.95 -21.21
C LEU A 620 -25.68 21.03 -22.74
N ALA A 621 -26.88 20.81 -23.28
CA ALA A 621 -27.13 20.97 -24.72
C ALA A 621 -26.97 22.43 -25.15
N LEU A 622 -27.52 23.36 -24.35
CA LEU A 622 -27.43 24.80 -24.60
C LEU A 622 -25.99 25.32 -24.52
N GLU A 623 -25.18 24.82 -23.58
CA GLU A 623 -23.76 25.15 -23.44
C GLU A 623 -22.96 24.77 -24.69
N ARG A 624 -23.14 23.52 -25.15
CA ARG A 624 -22.50 23.03 -26.36
C ARG A 624 -22.87 23.88 -27.58
N ASP A 625 -24.13 24.29 -27.69
CA ASP A 625 -24.63 25.04 -28.83
C ASP A 625 -24.19 26.52 -28.75
N LEU A 626 -24.07 27.10 -27.55
CA LEU A 626 -23.56 28.45 -27.32
C LEU A 626 -22.12 28.62 -27.79
N HIS A 627 -21.27 27.61 -27.56
CA HIS A 627 -19.88 27.58 -28.04
C HIS A 627 -19.77 27.75 -29.57
N ARG A 628 -20.77 27.29 -30.33
CA ARG A 628 -20.79 27.34 -31.81
C ARG A 628 -21.60 28.52 -32.35
N ALA A 629 -22.38 29.20 -31.51
CA ALA A 629 -23.31 30.25 -31.93
C ALA A 629 -22.59 31.43 -32.61
N LEU A 630 -21.40 31.80 -32.10
CA LEU A 630 -20.58 32.88 -32.68
C LEU A 630 -20.04 32.49 -34.07
N GLU A 631 -19.49 31.28 -34.21
CA GLU A 631 -18.98 30.75 -35.49
C GLU A 631 -20.08 30.62 -36.55
N ARG A 632 -21.31 30.30 -36.11
CA ARG A 632 -22.48 30.10 -36.97
C ARG A 632 -23.28 31.37 -37.27
N GLN A 633 -22.85 32.52 -36.76
CA GLN A 633 -23.53 33.81 -36.93
C GLN A 633 -24.99 33.78 -36.45
N GLU A 634 -25.24 33.12 -35.32
CA GLU A 634 -26.59 32.97 -34.75
C GLU A 634 -27.00 34.16 -33.85
N PHE A 635 -26.05 35.03 -33.51
CA PHE A 635 -26.31 36.24 -32.73
C PHE A 635 -26.76 37.40 -33.61
N VAL A 636 -27.74 38.17 -33.12
CA VAL A 636 -28.21 39.42 -33.73
C VAL A 636 -28.40 40.49 -32.67
N LEU A 637 -28.26 41.76 -33.05
CA LEU A 637 -28.56 42.90 -32.19
C LEU A 637 -29.93 43.47 -32.50
N HIS A 638 -30.73 43.64 -31.45
CA HIS A 638 -31.94 44.47 -31.48
C HIS A 638 -31.65 45.79 -30.78
N TYR A 639 -32.42 46.81 -31.11
CA TYR A 639 -32.15 48.18 -30.74
C TYR A 639 -33.38 48.79 -30.07
N GLN A 640 -33.23 49.28 -28.83
CA GLN A 640 -34.33 49.89 -28.09
C GLN A 640 -34.10 51.40 -27.89
N PRO A 641 -35.05 52.27 -28.30
CA PRO A 641 -34.85 53.71 -28.27
C PRO A 641 -34.88 54.27 -26.85
N GLN A 642 -33.94 55.18 -26.59
CA GLN A 642 -33.91 56.05 -25.41
C GLN A 642 -34.46 57.43 -25.77
N VAL A 643 -35.49 57.88 -25.06
CA VAL A 643 -36.25 59.08 -25.39
C VAL A 643 -36.00 60.18 -24.37
N ASN A 644 -35.76 61.41 -24.85
CA ASN A 644 -35.67 62.57 -23.99
C ASN A 644 -37.06 62.95 -23.45
N LEU A 645 -37.21 63.03 -22.12
CA LEU A 645 -38.51 63.27 -21.49
C LEU A 645 -39.04 64.71 -21.65
N ARG A 646 -38.20 65.65 -22.10
CA ARG A 646 -38.59 67.05 -22.39
C ARG A 646 -39.01 67.24 -23.84
N THR A 647 -38.26 66.69 -24.79
CA THR A 647 -38.51 66.88 -26.23
C THR A 647 -39.29 65.73 -26.89
N TYR A 648 -39.34 64.57 -26.24
CA TYR A 648 -39.87 63.32 -26.80
C TYR A 648 -39.16 62.84 -28.07
N GLU A 649 -37.92 63.29 -28.28
CA GLU A 649 -37.04 62.86 -29.36
C GLU A 649 -36.16 61.69 -28.91
N VAL A 650 -35.81 60.82 -29.85
CA VAL A 650 -34.84 59.74 -29.62
C VAL A 650 -33.44 60.36 -29.54
N VAL A 651 -32.76 60.14 -28.42
CA VAL A 651 -31.41 60.67 -28.15
C VAL A 651 -30.34 59.58 -28.10
N GLY A 652 -30.76 58.33 -27.93
CA GLY A 652 -29.88 57.17 -27.87
C GLY A 652 -30.63 55.89 -28.17
N VAL A 653 -29.89 54.79 -28.20
CA VAL A 653 -30.43 53.46 -28.40
C VAL A 653 -29.59 52.45 -27.64
N GLU A 654 -30.22 51.49 -26.99
CA GLU A 654 -29.52 50.38 -26.36
C GLU A 654 -29.44 49.19 -27.32
N ALA A 655 -28.23 48.64 -27.48
CA ALA A 655 -27.96 47.46 -28.28
C ALA A 655 -28.12 46.19 -27.44
N LEU A 656 -29.18 45.45 -27.71
CA LEU A 656 -29.61 44.28 -26.95
C LEU A 656 -29.34 43.00 -27.75
N LEU A 657 -28.47 42.15 -27.20
CA LEU A 657 -28.13 40.86 -27.80
C LEU A 657 -29.35 39.93 -27.86
N ARG A 658 -29.49 39.21 -28.97
CA ARG A 658 -30.48 38.14 -29.17
C ARG A 658 -29.78 36.95 -29.81
N TRP A 659 -30.17 35.74 -29.41
CA TRP A 659 -29.66 34.51 -30.00
C TRP A 659 -30.78 33.82 -30.78
N ASN A 660 -30.61 33.73 -32.10
CA ASN A 660 -31.54 33.05 -32.99
C ASN A 660 -31.07 31.60 -33.21
N HIS A 661 -31.50 30.70 -32.33
CA HIS A 661 -31.12 29.30 -32.40
C HIS A 661 -31.92 28.57 -33.50
N PRO A 662 -31.27 27.74 -34.35
CA PRO A 662 -31.92 27.11 -35.51
C PRO A 662 -33.08 26.16 -35.13
N GLN A 663 -32.99 25.51 -33.97
CA GLN A 663 -34.01 24.56 -33.48
C GLN A 663 -34.98 25.14 -32.44
N LEU A 664 -34.47 25.91 -31.47
CA LEU A 664 -35.24 26.44 -30.34
C LEU A 664 -35.87 27.81 -30.61
N GLY A 665 -35.57 28.43 -31.76
CA GLY A 665 -36.02 29.78 -32.08
C GLY A 665 -35.23 30.84 -31.32
N GLN A 666 -35.85 31.99 -31.04
CA GLN A 666 -35.18 33.09 -30.37
C GLN A 666 -35.05 32.81 -28.86
N ILE A 667 -33.82 32.68 -28.38
CA ILE A 667 -33.49 32.43 -26.97
C ILE A 667 -33.30 33.77 -26.25
N ALA A 668 -33.93 33.90 -25.08
CA ALA A 668 -33.90 35.13 -24.29
C ALA A 668 -32.51 35.32 -23.61
N PRO A 669 -32.01 36.57 -23.50
CA PRO A 669 -30.72 36.86 -22.84
C PRO A 669 -30.56 36.25 -21.45
N GLY A 670 -31.61 36.29 -20.62
CA GLY A 670 -31.58 35.72 -19.27
C GLY A 670 -31.36 34.19 -19.23
N GLN A 671 -31.49 33.48 -20.34
CA GLN A 671 -31.23 32.03 -20.41
C GLN A 671 -29.78 31.70 -20.79
N PHE A 672 -29.10 32.54 -21.59
CA PHE A 672 -27.77 32.21 -22.11
C PHE A 672 -26.65 33.16 -21.65
N ILE A 673 -26.95 34.37 -21.18
CA ILE A 673 -25.91 35.28 -20.64
C ILE A 673 -25.26 34.70 -19.38
N PRO A 674 -26.00 34.19 -18.37
CA PRO A 674 -25.37 33.58 -17.20
C PRO A 674 -24.45 32.40 -17.57
N LEU A 675 -24.89 31.58 -18.54
CA LEU A 675 -24.11 30.48 -19.07
C LEU A 675 -22.85 30.97 -19.80
N ALA A 676 -22.95 32.05 -20.58
CA ALA A 676 -21.80 32.67 -21.23
C ALA A 676 -20.80 33.23 -20.22
N GLU A 677 -21.27 33.75 -19.08
CA GLU A 677 -20.40 34.26 -18.01
C GLU A 677 -19.69 33.13 -17.27
N GLU A 678 -20.39 32.04 -16.94
CA GLU A 678 -19.82 30.86 -16.27
C GLU A 678 -18.77 30.14 -17.14
N THR A 679 -18.95 30.14 -18.46
CA THR A 679 -18.05 29.49 -19.44
C THR A 679 -17.02 30.44 -20.05
N GLU A 680 -16.96 31.69 -19.59
CA GLU A 680 -16.11 32.76 -20.12
C GLU A 680 -16.35 33.13 -21.60
N LEU A 681 -17.35 32.54 -22.25
CA LEU A 681 -17.81 32.87 -23.61
C LEU A 681 -18.39 34.28 -23.73
N ILE A 682 -18.73 34.92 -22.60
CA ILE A 682 -19.21 36.30 -22.58
C ILE A 682 -18.18 37.29 -23.13
N CYS A 683 -16.88 37.01 -22.99
CA CYS A 683 -15.81 37.87 -23.50
C CYS A 683 -15.81 37.94 -25.04
N PRO A 684 -15.69 36.82 -25.78
CA PRO A 684 -15.74 36.86 -27.25
C PRO A 684 -17.12 37.31 -27.79
N ILE A 685 -18.21 37.00 -27.10
CA ILE A 685 -19.54 37.52 -27.47
C ILE A 685 -19.59 39.04 -27.30
N GLY A 686 -19.09 39.57 -26.19
CA GLY A 686 -19.07 41.00 -25.90
C GLY A 686 -18.22 41.80 -26.89
N GLU A 687 -17.07 41.26 -27.32
CA GLU A 687 -16.27 41.86 -28.40
C GLU A 687 -17.08 41.95 -29.70
N TRP A 688 -17.78 40.87 -30.07
CA TRP A 688 -18.63 40.84 -31.26
C TRP A 688 -19.79 41.85 -31.16
N VAL A 689 -20.44 41.95 -30.00
CA VAL A 689 -21.52 42.92 -29.74
C VAL A 689 -21.02 44.35 -29.93
N LEU A 690 -19.89 44.70 -29.32
CA LEU A 690 -19.29 46.04 -29.45
C LEU A 690 -18.99 46.39 -30.90
N ARG A 691 -18.39 45.44 -31.62
CA ARG A 691 -18.02 45.59 -33.04
C ARG A 691 -19.25 45.79 -33.92
N GLU A 692 -20.26 44.94 -33.77
CA GLU A 692 -21.49 45.01 -34.58
C GLU A 692 -22.32 46.28 -34.26
N ALA A 693 -22.40 46.68 -32.99
CA ALA A 693 -23.05 47.93 -32.58
C ALA A 693 -22.38 49.15 -33.23
N CYS A 694 -21.05 49.23 -33.17
CA CYS A 694 -20.27 50.30 -33.80
C CYS A 694 -20.43 50.32 -35.33
N TYR A 695 -20.40 49.16 -36.00
CA TYR A 695 -20.67 49.07 -37.44
C TYR A 695 -22.08 49.53 -37.80
N GLN A 696 -23.09 49.11 -37.02
CA GLN A 696 -24.47 49.47 -37.27
C GLN A 696 -24.70 50.98 -37.08
N GLN A 697 -24.11 51.59 -36.05
CA GLN A 697 -24.13 53.03 -35.85
C GLN A 697 -23.50 53.79 -37.03
N ARG A 698 -22.35 53.32 -37.52
CA ARG A 698 -21.70 53.89 -38.71
C ARG A 698 -22.59 53.77 -39.95
N ARG A 699 -23.28 52.64 -40.11
CA ARG A 699 -24.22 52.41 -41.21
C ARG A 699 -25.40 53.38 -41.16
N TRP A 700 -25.96 53.64 -39.98
CA TRP A 700 -27.01 54.64 -39.81
C TRP A 700 -26.56 56.06 -40.15
N GLN A 701 -25.36 56.47 -39.72
CA GLN A 701 -24.79 57.77 -40.09
C GLN A 701 -24.63 57.92 -41.61
N ARG A 702 -24.18 56.86 -42.31
CA ARG A 702 -24.07 56.86 -43.78
C ARG A 702 -25.42 56.93 -44.49
N LEU A 703 -26.50 56.45 -43.85
CA LEU A 703 -27.87 56.56 -44.34
C LEU A 703 -28.48 57.96 -44.10
N GLY A 704 -27.74 58.89 -43.49
CA GLY A 704 -28.21 60.24 -43.21
C GLY A 704 -29.09 60.38 -41.98
N LEU A 705 -29.12 59.35 -41.11
CA LEU A 705 -29.79 59.43 -39.81
C LEU A 705 -29.02 60.37 -38.88
N PRO A 706 -29.71 61.10 -37.98
CA PRO A 706 -29.04 61.94 -36.99
C PRO A 706 -28.16 61.06 -36.09
N PRO A 707 -26.96 61.52 -35.71
CA PRO A 707 -26.09 60.74 -34.86
C PRO A 707 -26.63 60.78 -33.42
N ILE A 708 -26.90 59.59 -32.88
CA ILE A 708 -27.40 59.35 -31.52
C ILE A 708 -26.41 58.50 -30.74
N HIS A 709 -26.54 58.41 -29.42
CA HIS A 709 -25.72 57.48 -28.64
C HIS A 709 -26.15 56.03 -28.88
N ILE A 710 -25.19 55.10 -28.93
CA ILE A 710 -25.44 53.66 -28.89
C ILE A 710 -24.85 53.08 -27.60
N ALA A 711 -25.71 52.54 -26.76
CA ALA A 711 -25.35 51.97 -25.48
C ALA A 711 -25.12 50.46 -25.60
N VAL A 712 -24.02 49.96 -25.04
CA VAL A 712 -23.63 48.54 -25.06
C VAL A 712 -23.28 48.09 -23.65
N ASN A 713 -23.89 46.98 -23.22
CA ASN A 713 -23.64 46.35 -21.93
C ASN A 713 -22.33 45.57 -21.91
N LEU A 714 -21.52 45.81 -20.88
CA LEU A 714 -20.29 45.05 -20.60
C LEU A 714 -20.42 44.23 -19.32
N SER A 715 -20.04 42.95 -19.42
CA SER A 715 -20.03 42.04 -18.27
C SER A 715 -18.86 42.31 -17.31
N ALA A 716 -19.01 41.89 -16.06
CA ALA A 716 -17.93 41.97 -15.07
C ALA A 716 -16.66 41.20 -15.49
N ASN A 717 -16.81 40.11 -16.24
CA ASN A 717 -15.69 39.30 -16.71
C ASN A 717 -14.88 40.01 -17.82
N GLN A 718 -15.52 40.83 -18.66
CA GLN A 718 -14.80 41.66 -19.63
C GLN A 718 -13.95 42.73 -18.95
N PHE A 719 -14.41 43.32 -17.84
CA PHE A 719 -13.61 44.29 -17.05
C PHE A 719 -12.35 43.69 -16.41
N LYS A 720 -12.26 42.35 -16.33
CA LYS A 720 -11.05 41.65 -15.88
C LYS A 720 -10.02 41.48 -17.00
N GLN A 721 -10.40 41.64 -18.26
CA GLN A 721 -9.48 41.50 -19.37
C GLN A 721 -8.51 42.69 -19.41
N PRO A 722 -7.18 42.46 -19.30
CA PRO A 722 -6.20 43.54 -19.23
C PRO A 722 -6.13 44.38 -20.51
N ASP A 723 -6.60 43.85 -21.63
CA ASP A 723 -6.56 44.45 -22.96
C ASP A 723 -7.91 45.05 -23.42
N LEU A 724 -8.94 45.08 -22.56
CA LEU A 724 -10.29 45.58 -22.91
C LEU A 724 -10.26 46.98 -23.57
N VAL A 725 -9.54 47.93 -22.97
CA VAL A 725 -9.44 49.30 -23.48
C VAL A 725 -8.79 49.31 -24.87
N HIS A 726 -7.76 48.49 -25.06
CA HIS A 726 -7.08 48.36 -26.34
C HIS A 726 -8.02 47.78 -27.41
N GLN A 727 -8.79 46.74 -27.07
CA GLN A 727 -9.76 46.13 -27.98
C GLN A 727 -10.85 47.14 -28.40
N ILE A 728 -11.41 47.91 -27.47
CA ILE A 728 -12.42 48.93 -27.78
C ILE A 728 -11.85 50.01 -28.69
N LEU A 729 -10.61 50.45 -28.45
CA LEU A 729 -9.93 51.42 -29.30
C LEU A 729 -9.73 50.91 -30.74
N LEU A 730 -9.32 49.64 -30.89
CA LEU A 730 -9.21 49.01 -32.20
C LEU A 730 -10.56 48.97 -32.92
N ILE A 731 -11.64 48.57 -32.23
CA ILE A 731 -12.98 48.54 -32.81
C ILE A 731 -13.43 49.93 -33.28
N LEU A 732 -13.17 50.97 -32.49
CA LEU A 732 -13.49 52.36 -32.85
C LEU A 732 -12.70 52.82 -34.09
N GLU A 733 -11.42 52.48 -34.17
CA GLU A 733 -10.56 52.78 -35.33
C GLU A 733 -11.06 52.06 -36.60
N GLU A 734 -11.38 50.77 -36.49
CA GLU A 734 -11.85 49.92 -37.60
C GLU A 734 -13.22 50.34 -38.14
N THR A 735 -14.12 50.78 -37.25
CA THR A 735 -15.50 51.15 -37.60
C THR A 735 -15.62 52.63 -37.96
N GLY A 736 -14.73 53.48 -37.45
CA GLY A 736 -14.66 54.91 -37.71
C GLY A 736 -15.83 55.71 -37.11
N ILE A 737 -16.40 55.23 -36.00
CA ILE A 737 -17.37 55.96 -35.18
C ILE A 737 -16.61 56.93 -34.27
N ASP A 738 -17.13 58.14 -34.10
CA ASP A 738 -16.64 59.08 -33.09
C ASP A 738 -16.94 58.50 -31.68
N PRO A 739 -15.93 58.35 -30.79
CA PRO A 739 -16.10 57.76 -29.47
C PRO A 739 -17.24 58.37 -28.65
N ASN A 740 -17.59 59.64 -28.87
CA ASN A 740 -18.68 60.32 -28.17
C ASN A 740 -20.06 59.70 -28.41
N TYR A 741 -20.23 58.90 -29.46
CA TYR A 741 -21.50 58.21 -29.74
C TYR A 741 -21.56 56.80 -29.14
N LEU A 742 -20.48 56.27 -28.56
CA LEU A 742 -20.50 55.00 -27.84
C LEU A 742 -20.75 55.27 -26.35
N GLU A 743 -21.75 54.59 -25.78
CA GLU A 743 -21.99 54.54 -24.36
C GLU A 743 -21.77 53.11 -23.86
N ILE A 744 -21.01 52.95 -22.79
CA ILE A 744 -20.71 51.67 -22.15
C ILE A 744 -21.53 51.58 -20.87
N GLU A 745 -22.35 50.54 -20.78
CA GLU A 745 -23.18 50.27 -19.62
C GLU A 745 -22.52 49.19 -18.76
N ILE A 746 -22.44 49.45 -17.46
CA ILE A 746 -21.92 48.52 -16.46
C ILE A 746 -22.91 48.43 -15.30
N THR A 747 -23.29 47.21 -14.92
CA THR A 747 -24.19 47.01 -13.78
C THR A 747 -23.52 47.43 -12.47
N GLU A 748 -24.32 47.87 -11.50
CA GLU A 748 -23.86 48.24 -10.17
C GLU A 748 -23.01 47.11 -9.53
N SER A 749 -23.50 45.88 -9.60
CA SER A 749 -22.81 44.70 -9.06
C SER A 749 -21.48 44.43 -9.74
N ALA A 750 -21.40 44.58 -11.07
CA ALA A 750 -20.16 44.40 -11.83
C ALA A 750 -19.11 45.47 -11.46
N ALA A 751 -19.53 46.73 -11.31
CA ALA A 751 -18.66 47.83 -10.93
C ALA A 751 -18.00 47.63 -9.55
N MET A 752 -18.73 46.99 -8.62
CA MET A 752 -18.30 46.81 -7.23
C MET A 752 -17.37 45.61 -6.98
N GLN A 753 -17.20 44.68 -7.94
CA GLN A 753 -16.34 43.50 -7.74
C GLN A 753 -14.86 43.85 -7.57
N ASN A 754 -14.36 44.85 -8.31
CA ASN A 754 -12.97 45.31 -8.21
C ASN A 754 -12.88 46.82 -8.47
N VAL A 755 -13.31 47.59 -7.46
CA VAL A 755 -13.57 49.03 -7.58
C VAL A 755 -12.38 49.82 -8.15
N GLU A 756 -11.16 49.59 -7.67
CA GLU A 756 -9.98 50.36 -8.12
C GLU A 756 -9.64 50.09 -9.59
N SER A 757 -9.60 48.83 -10.02
CA SER A 757 -9.32 48.47 -11.41
C SER A 757 -10.41 48.97 -12.36
N THR A 758 -11.67 48.83 -11.96
CA THR A 758 -12.81 49.31 -12.76
C THR A 758 -12.75 50.83 -12.93
N ILE A 759 -12.45 51.59 -11.87
CA ILE A 759 -12.28 53.04 -11.95
C ILE A 759 -11.14 53.40 -12.92
N MET A 760 -10.00 52.69 -12.89
CA MET A 760 -8.91 52.94 -13.84
C MET A 760 -9.35 52.70 -15.29
N THR A 761 -9.97 51.57 -15.58
CA THR A 761 -10.47 51.21 -16.92
C THR A 761 -11.50 52.23 -17.42
N LEU A 762 -12.49 52.59 -16.59
CA LEU A 762 -13.52 53.55 -16.97
C LEU A 762 -12.95 54.96 -17.20
N ASN A 763 -11.93 55.38 -16.43
CA ASN A 763 -11.26 56.66 -16.70
C ASN A 763 -10.56 56.63 -18.06
N GLN A 764 -9.85 55.54 -18.41
CA GLN A 764 -9.21 55.41 -19.71
C GLN A 764 -10.22 55.47 -20.86
N LEU A 765 -11.38 54.82 -20.73
CA LEU A 765 -12.45 54.89 -21.74
C LEU A 765 -13.05 56.30 -21.84
N ARG A 766 -13.30 56.97 -20.71
CA ARG A 766 -13.81 58.35 -20.71
C ARG A 766 -12.82 59.34 -21.32
N ASP A 767 -11.53 59.18 -21.06
CA ASP A 767 -10.49 60.07 -21.60
C ASP A 767 -10.38 59.99 -23.14
N VAL A 768 -10.88 58.91 -23.74
CA VAL A 768 -11.02 58.72 -25.20
C VAL A 768 -12.30 59.40 -25.74
N GLY A 769 -13.27 59.73 -24.87
CA GLY A 769 -14.54 60.35 -25.23
C GLY A 769 -15.77 59.43 -25.10
N ILE A 770 -15.58 58.17 -24.68
CA ILE A 770 -16.66 57.20 -24.52
C ILE A 770 -17.51 57.58 -23.30
N GLN A 771 -18.83 57.53 -23.43
CA GLN A 771 -19.76 57.80 -22.32
C GLN A 771 -19.89 56.55 -21.44
N ILE A 772 -19.99 56.72 -20.13
CA ILE A 772 -20.17 55.62 -19.18
C ILE A 772 -21.52 55.75 -18.48
N ALA A 773 -22.32 54.69 -18.51
CA ALA A 773 -23.57 54.58 -17.77
C ALA A 773 -23.47 53.47 -16.71
N MET A 774 -24.07 53.73 -15.55
CA MET A 774 -24.26 52.69 -14.53
C MET A 774 -25.67 52.14 -14.64
N ASP A 775 -25.76 50.82 -14.80
CA ASP A 775 -27.00 50.08 -15.00
C ASP A 775 -27.49 49.37 -13.73
N ASP A 776 -28.78 49.00 -13.72
CA ASP A 776 -29.48 48.33 -12.61
C ASP A 776 -29.35 49.04 -11.24
N PHE A 777 -29.24 50.37 -11.25
CA PHE A 777 -28.89 51.13 -10.04
C PHE A 777 -29.99 51.07 -8.98
N GLY A 778 -29.62 50.69 -7.75
CA GLY A 778 -30.49 50.57 -6.58
C GLY A 778 -30.85 49.14 -6.20
N THR A 779 -30.46 48.15 -7.00
CA THR A 779 -30.66 46.72 -6.72
C THR A 779 -29.55 46.12 -5.83
N GLY A 780 -28.41 46.82 -5.69
CA GLY A 780 -27.24 46.40 -4.93
C GLY A 780 -26.93 47.24 -3.68
N TYR A 781 -25.89 46.84 -2.95
CA TYR A 781 -25.36 47.56 -1.79
C TYR A 781 -24.22 48.51 -2.19
N SER A 782 -24.47 49.50 -3.05
CA SER A 782 -23.45 50.52 -3.33
C SER A 782 -23.17 51.38 -2.11
N SER A 783 -21.89 51.50 -1.76
CA SER A 783 -21.44 52.60 -0.93
C SER A 783 -21.55 53.88 -1.75
N LEU A 784 -22.39 54.84 -1.33
CA LEU A 784 -22.45 56.20 -1.89
C LEU A 784 -21.05 56.84 -2.01
N ASN A 785 -20.12 56.40 -1.18
CA ASN A 785 -18.72 56.82 -1.21
C ASN A 785 -17.95 56.31 -2.44
N ALA A 786 -18.32 55.17 -3.03
CA ALA A 786 -17.68 54.62 -4.22
C ALA A 786 -18.20 55.32 -5.49
N ILE A 787 -19.52 55.53 -5.59
CA ILE A 787 -20.18 56.16 -6.76
C ILE A 787 -19.57 57.53 -7.10
N LYS A 788 -19.24 58.34 -6.09
CA LYS A 788 -18.62 59.67 -6.30
C LYS A 788 -17.27 59.63 -7.02
N HIS A 789 -16.61 58.47 -7.06
CA HIS A 789 -15.31 58.28 -7.68
C HIS A 789 -15.40 57.62 -9.07
N PHE A 790 -16.56 57.07 -9.44
CA PHE A 790 -16.75 56.51 -10.76
C PHE A 790 -16.93 57.63 -11.81
N PRO A 791 -16.29 57.53 -12.98
CA PRO A 791 -16.33 58.55 -14.02
C PRO A 791 -17.61 58.44 -14.87
N LEU A 792 -18.78 58.47 -14.23
CA LEU A 792 -20.08 58.24 -14.86
C LEU A 792 -20.62 59.48 -15.59
N ASN A 793 -21.42 59.24 -16.61
CA ASN A 793 -22.22 60.24 -17.34
C ASN A 793 -23.72 60.05 -17.07
N THR A 794 -24.16 58.79 -16.98
CA THR A 794 -25.57 58.42 -16.88
C THR A 794 -25.80 57.44 -15.71
N LEU A 795 -26.89 57.63 -14.96
CA LEU A 795 -27.43 56.66 -14.00
C LEU A 795 -28.75 56.11 -14.54
N LYS A 796 -28.84 54.79 -14.72
CA LYS A 796 -30.04 54.09 -15.16
C LYS A 796 -30.79 53.53 -13.94
N ILE A 797 -32.07 53.88 -13.83
CA ILE A 797 -32.97 53.42 -12.77
C ILE A 797 -33.54 52.08 -13.21
N ASP A 798 -33.26 51.04 -12.44
CA ASP A 798 -33.72 49.68 -12.72
C ASP A 798 -35.25 49.62 -12.90
N GLN A 799 -35.69 48.82 -13.87
CA GLN A 799 -37.10 48.63 -14.21
C GLN A 799 -37.97 48.19 -13.02
N SER A 800 -37.42 47.48 -12.03
CA SER A 800 -38.13 47.02 -10.84
C SER A 800 -38.71 48.20 -10.06
N PHE A 801 -37.94 49.28 -9.89
CA PHE A 801 -38.39 50.50 -9.20
C PHE A 801 -39.29 51.39 -10.06
N VAL A 802 -39.34 51.16 -11.38
CA VAL A 802 -40.19 51.91 -12.32
C VAL A 802 -41.55 51.24 -12.49
N ARG A 803 -41.59 49.91 -12.47
CA ARG A 803 -42.79 49.10 -12.76
C ARG A 803 -43.95 49.45 -11.83
N GLU A 804 -43.72 49.50 -10.52
CA GLU A 804 -44.76 49.78 -9.52
C GLU A 804 -44.66 51.19 -8.92
N VAL A 805 -43.92 52.11 -9.57
CA VAL A 805 -43.65 53.46 -9.04
C VAL A 805 -44.90 54.32 -8.75
N CYS A 806 -46.04 53.99 -9.35
CA CYS A 806 -47.31 54.66 -9.11
C CYS A 806 -48.17 54.00 -8.01
N GLN A 807 -47.80 52.80 -7.56
CA GLN A 807 -48.58 51.94 -6.67
C GLN A 807 -47.85 51.65 -5.35
N ASP A 808 -46.53 51.41 -5.39
CA ASP A 808 -45.70 51.17 -4.21
C ASP A 808 -44.99 52.48 -3.76
N PRO A 809 -45.27 52.99 -2.54
CA PRO A 809 -44.55 54.12 -1.97
C PRO A 809 -43.03 53.92 -1.85
N ASN A 810 -42.55 52.68 -1.68
CA ASN A 810 -41.13 52.37 -1.54
C ASN A 810 -40.40 52.51 -2.87
N ASP A 811 -40.91 51.90 -3.94
CA ASP A 811 -40.36 52.06 -5.30
C ASP A 811 -40.37 53.53 -5.72
N ALA A 812 -41.46 54.23 -5.42
CA ALA A 812 -41.55 55.67 -5.65
C ALA A 812 -40.50 56.48 -4.86
N ALA A 813 -40.13 56.04 -3.65
CA ALA A 813 -39.10 56.68 -2.84
C ALA A 813 -37.69 56.38 -3.38
N ILE A 814 -37.42 55.16 -3.85
CA ILE A 814 -36.15 54.77 -4.45
C ILE A 814 -35.95 55.56 -5.75
N ALA A 815 -36.91 55.53 -6.67
CA ALA A 815 -36.84 56.30 -7.91
C ALA A 815 -36.61 57.80 -7.68
N ARG A 816 -37.30 58.41 -6.69
CA ARG A 816 -37.04 59.81 -6.26
C ARG A 816 -35.60 60.03 -5.81
N THR A 817 -35.08 59.10 -5.02
CA THR A 817 -33.73 59.19 -4.44
C THR A 817 -32.66 59.09 -5.53
N VAL A 818 -32.80 58.14 -6.47
CA VAL A 818 -31.86 57.99 -7.59
C VAL A 818 -31.87 59.22 -8.50
N ILE A 819 -33.05 59.78 -8.81
CA ILE A 819 -33.15 61.01 -9.62
C ILE A 819 -32.48 62.19 -8.91
N ALA A 820 -32.74 62.37 -7.61
CA ALA A 820 -32.12 63.42 -6.83
C ALA A 820 -30.60 63.26 -6.71
N LEU A 821 -30.12 62.02 -6.59
CA LEU A 821 -28.69 61.70 -6.56
C LEU A 821 -28.01 62.05 -7.90
N GLY A 822 -28.60 61.64 -9.02
CA GLY A 822 -28.10 61.96 -10.36
C GLY A 822 -27.96 63.47 -10.55
N GLN A 823 -29.02 64.22 -10.21
CA GLN A 823 -28.99 65.70 -10.24
C GLN A 823 -27.91 66.29 -9.33
N GLY A 824 -27.75 65.75 -8.11
CA GLY A 824 -26.75 66.22 -7.14
C GLY A 824 -25.30 65.96 -7.57
N LEU A 825 -25.05 64.90 -8.35
CA LEU A 825 -23.73 64.56 -8.89
C LEU A 825 -23.49 65.11 -10.30
N GLY A 826 -24.47 65.78 -10.91
CA GLY A 826 -24.39 66.30 -12.27
C GLY A 826 -24.46 65.21 -13.35
N LEU A 827 -25.05 64.05 -13.03
CA LEU A 827 -25.24 62.90 -13.90
C LEU A 827 -26.62 62.96 -14.57
N GLN A 828 -26.72 62.45 -15.80
CA GLN A 828 -28.01 62.27 -16.47
C GLN A 828 -28.75 61.07 -15.90
N THR A 829 -30.08 61.15 -15.83
CA THR A 829 -30.92 60.08 -15.28
C THR A 829 -31.77 59.45 -16.37
N LEU A 830 -31.73 58.12 -16.48
CA LEU A 830 -32.51 57.34 -17.42
C LEU A 830 -33.39 56.34 -16.67
N ALA A 831 -34.70 56.35 -16.91
CA ALA A 831 -35.61 55.37 -16.33
C ALA A 831 -35.91 54.23 -17.29
N GLU A 832 -35.71 52.98 -16.84
CA GLU A 832 -35.95 51.79 -17.63
C GLU A 832 -37.36 51.21 -17.42
N GLY A 833 -37.82 50.37 -18.36
CA GLY A 833 -39.07 49.65 -18.19
C GLY A 833 -40.33 50.52 -18.12
N VAL A 834 -40.34 51.70 -18.75
CA VAL A 834 -41.55 52.54 -18.79
C VAL A 834 -42.60 51.93 -19.73
N GLU A 835 -43.72 51.47 -19.17
CA GLU A 835 -44.78 50.77 -19.90
C GLU A 835 -46.07 51.60 -20.06
N CYS A 836 -46.34 52.53 -19.14
CA CYS A 836 -47.57 53.32 -19.15
C CYS A 836 -47.37 54.83 -19.00
N LYS A 837 -48.38 55.61 -19.39
CA LYS A 837 -48.34 57.09 -19.38
C LYS A 837 -48.26 57.67 -17.97
N ASP A 838 -48.75 56.96 -16.95
CA ASP A 838 -48.72 57.45 -15.57
C ASP A 838 -47.32 57.34 -14.96
N GLN A 839 -46.58 56.26 -15.23
CA GLN A 839 -45.15 56.14 -14.92
C GLN A 839 -44.35 57.27 -15.60
N LEU A 840 -44.60 57.50 -16.89
CA LEU A 840 -43.97 58.58 -17.65
C LEU A 840 -44.23 59.97 -17.02
N ARG A 841 -45.48 60.24 -16.63
CA ARG A 841 -45.84 61.52 -15.97
C ARG A 841 -45.13 61.66 -14.63
N PHE A 842 -45.09 60.59 -13.84
CA PHE A 842 -44.41 60.55 -12.55
C PHE A 842 -42.91 60.87 -12.68
N LEU A 843 -42.20 60.16 -13.54
CA LEU A 843 -40.76 60.36 -13.79
C LEU A 843 -40.46 61.77 -14.29
N ARG A 844 -41.30 62.31 -15.19
CA ARG A 844 -41.16 63.67 -15.69
C ARG A 844 -41.37 64.73 -14.59
N MET A 845 -42.32 64.53 -13.68
CA MET A 845 -42.54 65.46 -12.55
C MET A 845 -41.34 65.52 -11.61
N LEU A 846 -40.61 64.41 -11.47
CA LEU A 846 -39.39 64.32 -10.66
C LEU A 846 -38.15 64.90 -11.36
N GLY A 847 -38.26 65.22 -12.65
CA GLY A 847 -37.16 65.78 -13.43
C GLY A 847 -36.18 64.74 -13.96
N CYS A 848 -36.62 63.49 -14.19
CA CYS A 848 -35.85 62.48 -14.92
C CYS A 848 -35.55 62.98 -16.36
N ASP A 849 -34.36 62.71 -16.89
CA ASP A 849 -33.91 63.27 -18.17
C ASP A 849 -34.35 62.43 -19.37
N ARG A 850 -34.17 61.11 -19.28
CA ARG A 850 -34.43 60.13 -20.35
C ARG A 850 -35.31 58.99 -19.84
N ALA A 851 -35.96 58.30 -20.76
CA ALA A 851 -36.67 57.06 -20.47
C ALA A 851 -36.60 56.06 -21.62
N GLN A 852 -36.69 54.78 -21.26
CA GLN A 852 -36.76 53.65 -22.17
C GLN A 852 -37.85 52.69 -21.69
N GLY A 853 -38.54 52.02 -22.62
CA GLY A 853 -39.54 51.01 -22.28
C GLY A 853 -40.61 50.79 -23.35
N HIS A 854 -41.49 49.83 -23.08
CA HIS A 854 -42.54 49.37 -24.00
C HIS A 854 -43.57 50.45 -24.35
N LEU A 855 -43.68 51.52 -23.57
CA LEU A 855 -44.53 52.67 -23.89
C LEU A 855 -44.12 53.34 -25.22
N PHE A 856 -42.81 53.37 -25.49
CA PHE A 856 -42.26 53.96 -26.71
C PHE A 856 -42.12 52.89 -27.79
N SER A 857 -41.33 51.86 -27.51
CA SER A 857 -41.15 50.71 -28.38
C SER A 857 -40.48 49.54 -27.66
N LYS A 858 -40.76 48.33 -28.13
CA LYS A 858 -39.91 47.16 -27.87
C LYS A 858 -38.58 47.27 -28.62
N SER A 859 -37.60 46.47 -28.22
CA SER A 859 -36.34 46.30 -28.95
C SER A 859 -36.61 45.80 -30.38
N MET A 860 -36.11 46.48 -31.40
CA MET A 860 -36.45 46.21 -32.81
C MET A 860 -35.22 45.93 -33.66
N SER A 861 -35.42 45.34 -34.84
CA SER A 861 -34.32 45.10 -35.79
C SER A 861 -33.71 46.43 -36.29
N PRO A 862 -32.45 46.43 -36.75
CA PRO A 862 -31.81 47.65 -37.25
C PRO A 862 -32.55 48.34 -38.41
N SER A 863 -33.28 47.58 -39.23
CA SER A 863 -34.13 48.11 -40.31
C SER A 863 -35.41 48.78 -39.81
N GLU A 864 -36.03 48.21 -38.78
CA GLU A 864 -37.22 48.82 -38.16
C GLU A 864 -36.85 50.11 -37.44
N PHE A 865 -35.70 50.12 -36.76
CA PHE A 865 -35.19 51.31 -36.08
C PHE A 865 -34.86 52.43 -37.06
N ALA A 866 -34.18 52.12 -38.17
CA ALA A 866 -33.91 53.10 -39.21
C ALA A 866 -35.21 53.72 -39.77
N THR A 867 -36.25 52.90 -39.94
CA THR A 867 -37.57 53.34 -40.42
C THR A 867 -38.25 54.28 -39.42
N LEU A 868 -38.19 53.96 -38.12
CA LEU A 868 -38.69 54.81 -37.04
C LEU A 868 -38.03 56.21 -37.08
N MET A 869 -36.70 56.24 -37.24
CA MET A 869 -35.93 57.49 -37.26
C MET A 869 -36.19 58.33 -38.52
N LEU A 870 -36.32 57.71 -39.71
CA LEU A 870 -36.62 58.41 -40.97
C LEU A 870 -37.99 59.09 -40.96
N ASN A 871 -38.96 58.49 -40.29
CA ASN A 871 -40.32 59.04 -40.19
C ASN A 871 -40.44 60.25 -39.24
N ARG A 872 -39.34 60.69 -38.61
CA ARG A 872 -39.27 61.81 -37.64
C ARG A 872 -40.38 61.77 -36.59
N VAL A 873 -40.66 60.59 -36.06
CA VAL A 873 -41.72 60.39 -35.07
C VAL A 873 -41.26 60.99 -33.74
N SER A 874 -41.80 62.15 -33.35
CA SER A 874 -41.89 62.51 -31.94
C SER A 874 -42.96 61.62 -31.32
N PHE A 875 -42.61 60.83 -30.29
CA PHE A 875 -43.53 59.84 -29.70
C PHE A 875 -44.79 60.49 -29.11
N PHE A 876 -44.78 61.80 -28.88
CA PHE A 876 -45.95 62.60 -28.50
C PHE A 876 -45.92 63.97 -29.20
N SER A 877 -46.65 64.12 -30.30
CA SER A 877 -46.89 65.45 -30.87
C SER A 877 -47.77 66.28 -29.91
N CYS A 878 -47.35 67.51 -29.66
CA CYS A 878 -47.94 68.43 -28.70
C CYS A 878 -49.46 68.62 -28.94
N GLN A 879 -50.32 68.00 -28.11
CA GLN A 879 -51.67 68.50 -27.79
C GLN A 879 -52.28 67.76 -26.59
N SER A 880 -52.83 68.55 -25.65
CA SER A 880 -53.72 68.20 -24.53
C SER A 880 -53.12 67.58 -23.25
N ILE A 881 -52.60 68.43 -22.36
CA ILE A 881 -52.65 68.19 -20.91
C ILE A 881 -53.49 69.32 -20.29
N GLN A 882 -54.77 69.07 -20.03
CA GLN A 882 -55.56 69.90 -19.10
C GLN A 882 -55.39 69.36 -17.66
N PRO A 883 -55.30 70.23 -16.64
CA PRO A 883 -55.15 69.79 -15.26
C PRO A 883 -56.52 69.52 -14.64
N HIS A 884 -56.78 68.30 -14.14
CA HIS A 884 -57.94 68.05 -13.30
C HIS A 884 -57.63 67.32 -11.99
N LYS A 885 -57.78 68.13 -10.92
CA LYS A 885 -58.45 67.88 -9.64
C LYS A 885 -57.93 66.79 -8.70
N GLN A 886 -57.30 67.28 -7.62
CA GLN A 886 -57.43 66.87 -6.22
C GLN A 886 -58.45 65.75 -5.94
N PHE A 887 -57.99 64.68 -5.29
CA PHE A 887 -58.83 63.90 -4.39
C PHE A 887 -58.16 63.71 -3.02
N ARG A 888 -59.00 63.89 -2.01
CA ARG A 888 -58.76 63.86 -0.57
C ARG A 888 -58.63 62.43 -0.05
N SER A 889 -57.88 62.32 1.04
CA SER A 889 -57.95 61.36 2.17
C SER A 889 -59.03 60.26 2.15
N GLY A 890 -58.56 59.03 2.33
CA GLY A 890 -59.24 57.90 2.95
C GLY A 890 -58.19 57.06 3.66
#